data_AF-A0A9D5QDM8-F1
#
_entry.id   AF-A0A9D5QDM8-F1
#
_cell.length_a   1.000
_cell.length_b   1.000
_cell.length_c   1.000
_cell.angle_alpha   90.00
_cell.angle_beta   90.00
_cell.angle_gamma   90.00
#
_symmetry.space_group_name_H-M   'P 1'
#
loop_
_entity.id
_entity.type
_entity.pdbx_description
1 polymer ?
#
loop_
_entity_poly.entity_id
_entity_poly.type
_entity_poly.pdbx_seq_one_letter_code
_entity_poly.pdbx_strand_id
1 'polypeptide(L)'
;MQNRYSPEYIRLRSVNLMSIAKALDITVKVIIDIENQPGVLMREEKRSNKTEKEKGGIKDELAGLLQSGQLAYTRKSFKEAKRLLSRGRKLAEGAGLKEDAAIFTGAILILDKETQILETLKKLLHQARCAWSRKEYGEAKRLFSEGKRTAHQAGWEEDGAVFEASILIAESRYAEAAAELEPVVTSHRISLLGYAYDLLGEAYMGKEEYQQAVNAFQSAFDDPDYDSSGRTWSNMGRLYFKRNEFDKAIRCFQEALDTPDYDAPGLAYNAMGKAYLEKNSIEQALKCFRIALDAKDNYDRGDTWDGMGLAYFKAGKYDKAIECYREALAVVDYDTPGYAWFNMGIAYMRKEELSQASAYLEKAHKWYAEAEPARLERVEYFLKELKQMQSLRRKPGKKPEQKKAAKETEDPITDIMEILARNRRKVAEYAVMPGTGYKDVLAVLKGWSSFVPVELYLDYDRFGKQFHRGGGYFIKAGERGVIVDPGLDFLMNFASQGFHIKEVKHVLVSRDHIEHSANLTSIVNLENQWLLYDQPTRKKGRITYHLNPACHKTYLPVLADMSVGSKYERKIEPNQLSYFLDGSVELDVFPARFCPEPDTFGFVMNLRLEDGEKRRIGYISETDFFEDIPVKLRGCDVIMAHFSVSPSKAVKVSEANGECASAELERVLRETTGSDIITAHFTSLGTSVQRPAPYTGLERLIDETDAKLYIVSKFWANTGDYRTEFVNKLTYDFANRGRKVNILPGDVGCMVNLTDLSIRCSKCGAFVPFAEITVTKPEGDFGKLAYFCKGCMG
;
A
#
# COMPACT_ATOMS: atom_id res chain seq x y z
N MET A 1 28.19 -50.46 52.73
CA MET A 1 28.38 -51.93 52.74
C MET A 1 27.62 -52.51 51.57
N GLN A 2 28.37 -52.88 50.53
CA GLN A 2 27.92 -53.60 49.34
C GLN A 2 27.67 -55.09 49.69
N ASN A 3 26.88 -55.78 48.86
CA ASN A 3 26.66 -57.24 48.79
C ASN A 3 25.68 -57.87 49.78
N ARG A 4 24.43 -58.04 49.35
CA ARG A 4 23.65 -59.29 49.36
C ARG A 4 22.33 -59.06 48.61
N TYR A 5 21.80 -60.11 47.98
CA TYR A 5 20.57 -60.22 47.16
C TYR A 5 20.76 -60.13 45.63
N SER A 6 20.18 -61.14 44.96
CA SER A 6 20.37 -61.55 43.57
C SER A 6 19.44 -60.82 42.58
N PRO A 7 19.70 -60.89 41.25
CA PRO A 7 18.99 -60.12 40.22
C PRO A 7 17.49 -60.43 40.03
N GLU A 8 16.94 -61.46 40.68
CA GLU A 8 15.53 -61.87 40.51
C GLU A 8 14.55 -61.21 41.49
N TYR A 9 15.02 -60.52 42.53
CA TYR A 9 14.16 -59.74 43.43
C TYR A 9 13.72 -58.37 42.83
N ILE A 10 14.08 -58.11 41.56
CA ILE A 10 13.89 -56.84 40.83
C ILE A 10 12.55 -56.76 40.08
N ARG A 11 11.70 -57.80 40.06
CA ARG A 11 10.41 -57.76 39.34
C ARG A 11 9.23 -58.08 40.26
N LEU A 12 8.57 -57.05 40.83
CA LEU A 12 7.12 -56.80 40.65
C LEU A 12 6.38 -55.96 41.71
N ARG A 13 6.92 -55.54 42.86
CA ARG A 13 6.15 -54.67 43.79
C ARG A 13 6.98 -53.68 44.57
N SER A 14 7.23 -52.53 43.95
CA SER A 14 7.37 -51.23 44.61
C SER A 14 7.52 -50.20 43.50
N VAL A 15 6.41 -49.57 43.11
CA VAL A 15 6.47 -48.35 42.31
C VAL A 15 7.37 -47.40 43.09
N ASN A 16 8.47 -47.08 42.44
CA ASN A 16 9.71 -46.66 43.05
C ASN A 16 9.58 -45.19 43.46
N LEU A 17 9.26 -44.93 44.73
CA LEU A 17 9.32 -43.60 45.35
C LEU A 17 10.68 -42.93 45.09
N MET A 18 11.76 -43.70 44.91
CA MET A 18 13.10 -43.21 44.55
C MET A 18 13.26 -42.83 43.06
N SER A 19 12.49 -43.43 42.14
CA SER A 19 12.45 -43.01 40.73
C SER A 19 11.57 -41.79 40.52
N ILE A 20 10.50 -41.69 41.32
CA ILE A 20 9.67 -40.48 41.44
C ILE A 20 10.51 -39.36 42.07
N ALA A 21 11.33 -39.65 43.10
CA ALA A 21 12.27 -38.70 43.71
C ALA A 21 13.40 -38.21 42.78
N LYS A 22 13.82 -39.02 41.79
CA LYS A 22 14.77 -38.58 40.74
C LYS A 22 14.12 -37.73 39.64
N ALA A 23 12.79 -37.76 39.52
CA ALA A 23 12.00 -36.95 38.59
C ALA A 23 11.38 -35.70 39.26
N LEU A 24 11.64 -35.50 40.56
CA LEU A 24 11.07 -34.44 41.38
C LEU A 24 12.16 -33.48 41.87
N ASP A 25 12.57 -32.56 41.00
CA ASP A 25 13.31 -31.36 41.42
C ASP A 25 12.46 -30.46 42.36
N ILE A 26 11.13 -30.64 42.29
CA ILE A 26 10.11 -30.03 43.16
C ILE A 26 10.10 -30.70 44.55
N THR A 27 10.19 -32.03 44.65
CA THR A 27 10.10 -32.72 45.95
C THR A 27 11.43 -32.76 46.69
N VAL A 28 12.57 -32.71 46.00
CA VAL A 28 13.89 -32.53 46.66
C VAL A 28 13.97 -31.15 47.33
N LYS A 29 13.51 -30.08 46.68
CA LYS A 29 13.40 -28.75 47.31
C LYS A 29 12.41 -28.71 48.47
N VAL A 30 11.24 -29.35 48.34
CA VAL A 30 10.23 -29.44 49.41
C VAL A 30 10.75 -30.24 50.62
N ILE A 31 11.43 -31.37 50.41
CA ILE A 31 11.98 -32.19 51.50
C ILE A 31 13.11 -31.43 52.21
N ILE A 32 14.01 -30.77 51.47
CA ILE A 32 15.11 -29.97 52.06
C ILE A 32 14.58 -28.75 52.83
N ASP A 33 13.55 -28.04 52.33
CA ASP A 33 12.95 -26.90 53.05
C ASP A 33 12.13 -27.36 54.28
N ILE A 34 11.47 -28.51 54.22
CA ILE A 34 10.74 -29.11 55.35
C ILE A 34 11.70 -29.62 56.43
N GLU A 35 12.83 -30.25 56.06
CA GLU A 35 13.87 -30.69 57.00
C GLU A 35 14.57 -29.50 57.72
N ASN A 36 14.57 -28.31 57.10
CA ASN A 36 15.17 -27.10 57.66
C ASN A 36 14.20 -26.22 58.48
N GLN A 37 12.92 -26.58 58.62
CA GLN A 37 11.96 -25.90 59.49
C GLN A 37 11.25 -26.87 60.46
N PRO A 38 11.83 -27.17 61.64
CA PRO A 38 11.32 -28.20 62.56
C PRO A 38 9.98 -27.87 63.27
N GLY A 39 9.37 -26.71 63.00
CA GLY A 39 8.35 -26.11 63.88
C GLY A 39 6.88 -26.27 63.49
N VAL A 40 6.53 -26.77 62.30
CA VAL A 40 5.16 -26.58 61.76
C VAL A 40 4.25 -27.82 61.90
N LEU A 41 4.77 -28.99 62.30
CA LEU A 41 3.99 -30.24 62.33
C LEU A 41 3.68 -30.74 63.75
N MET A 42 2.96 -29.97 64.56
CA MET A 42 2.28 -30.52 65.74
C MET A 42 0.98 -29.77 66.03
N ARG A 43 -0.17 -30.31 65.60
CA ARG A 43 -1.36 -30.56 66.44
C ARG A 43 -2.56 -31.17 65.71
N GLU A 44 -3.25 -32.01 66.49
CA GLU A 44 -4.58 -32.61 66.34
C GLU A 44 -4.76 -33.83 65.40
N GLU A 45 -5.00 -34.97 66.05
CA GLU A 45 -5.53 -36.20 65.46
C GLU A 45 -7.07 -36.13 65.41
N LYS A 46 -7.65 -36.17 64.22
CA LYS A 46 -9.01 -36.70 64.04
C LYS A 46 -8.90 -38.06 63.37
N ARG A 47 -9.29 -39.11 64.09
CA ARG A 47 -9.34 -40.50 63.61
C ARG A 47 -10.27 -40.58 62.39
N SER A 48 -9.74 -40.96 61.23
CA SER A 48 -10.53 -41.21 60.03
C SER A 48 -11.08 -42.65 60.05
N ASN A 49 -12.39 -42.81 59.88
CA ASN A 49 -13.12 -44.09 59.94
C ASN A 49 -13.01 -44.95 58.66
N LYS A 50 -12.03 -44.69 57.78
CA LYS A 50 -11.90 -45.40 56.49
C LYS A 50 -11.06 -46.69 56.62
N THR A 51 -11.54 -47.76 56.01
CA THR A 51 -10.87 -49.09 55.97
C THR A 51 -9.56 -49.04 55.16
N GLU A 52 -8.61 -49.94 55.41
CA GLU A 52 -7.32 -49.98 54.67
C GLU A 52 -7.50 -50.11 53.15
N LYS A 53 -8.55 -50.82 52.71
CA LYS A 53 -8.89 -50.99 51.29
C LYS A 53 -9.38 -49.69 50.65
N GLU A 54 -10.16 -48.88 51.38
CA GLU A 54 -10.58 -47.54 50.95
C GLU A 54 -9.42 -46.56 50.91
N LYS A 55 -8.46 -46.67 51.84
CA LYS A 55 -7.23 -45.86 51.81
C LYS A 55 -6.34 -46.20 50.61
N GLY A 56 -6.33 -47.46 50.16
CA GLY A 56 -5.63 -47.90 48.95
C GLY A 56 -6.16 -47.24 47.67
N GLY A 57 -7.47 -47.29 47.43
CA GLY A 57 -8.08 -46.65 46.24
C GLY A 57 -7.92 -45.12 46.22
N ILE A 58 -7.91 -44.47 47.39
CA ILE A 58 -7.65 -43.03 47.49
C ILE A 58 -6.20 -42.69 47.10
N LYS A 59 -5.22 -43.54 47.46
CA LYS A 59 -3.82 -43.32 47.07
C LYS A 59 -3.60 -43.40 45.56
N ASP A 60 -4.32 -44.28 44.86
CA ASP A 60 -4.27 -44.36 43.40
C ASP A 60 -4.85 -43.09 42.76
N GLU A 61 -5.96 -42.54 43.29
CA GLU A 61 -6.52 -41.27 42.83
C GLU A 61 -5.57 -40.08 43.09
N LEU A 62 -4.91 -40.04 44.27
CA LEU A 62 -3.91 -39.03 44.60
C LEU A 62 -2.71 -39.09 43.65
N ALA A 63 -2.23 -40.28 43.29
CA ALA A 63 -1.15 -40.45 42.33
C ALA A 63 -1.55 -39.90 40.94
N GLY A 64 -2.77 -40.19 40.49
CA GLY A 64 -3.31 -39.66 39.23
C GLY A 64 -3.44 -38.13 39.24
N LEU A 65 -3.89 -37.54 40.36
CA LEU A 65 -3.98 -36.08 40.52
C LEU A 65 -2.61 -35.41 40.54
N LEU A 66 -1.61 -36.03 41.19
CA LEU A 66 -0.24 -35.52 41.21
C LEU A 66 0.39 -35.57 39.82
N GLN A 67 0.22 -36.68 39.09
CA GLN A 67 0.71 -36.81 37.71
C GLN A 67 0.03 -35.82 36.76
N SER A 68 -1.29 -35.63 36.90
CA SER A 68 -2.03 -34.64 36.11
C SER A 68 -1.61 -33.21 36.45
N GLY A 69 -1.39 -32.91 37.72
CA GLY A 69 -0.87 -31.62 38.19
C GLY A 69 0.54 -31.36 37.67
N GLN A 70 1.41 -32.37 37.66
CA GLN A 70 2.74 -32.30 37.07
C GLN A 70 2.68 -32.08 35.55
N LEU A 71 1.78 -32.76 34.85
CA LEU A 71 1.61 -32.58 33.41
C LEU A 71 1.13 -31.15 33.10
N ALA A 72 0.15 -30.63 33.84
CA ALA A 72 -0.31 -29.25 33.72
C ALA A 72 0.82 -28.24 34.02
N TYR A 73 1.64 -28.52 35.04
CA TYR A 73 2.81 -27.72 35.38
C TYR A 73 3.87 -27.74 34.28
N THR A 74 4.18 -28.91 33.70
CA THR A 74 5.12 -29.01 32.55
C THR A 74 4.60 -28.32 31.30
N ARG A 75 3.27 -28.17 31.17
CA ARG A 75 2.61 -27.37 30.14
C ARG A 75 2.46 -25.91 30.54
N LYS A 76 3.06 -25.50 31.66
CA LYS A 76 3.02 -24.15 32.24
C LYS A 76 1.61 -23.60 32.52
N SER A 77 0.59 -24.47 32.51
CA SER A 77 -0.78 -24.12 32.94
C SER A 77 -0.85 -24.11 34.47
N PHE A 78 -0.23 -23.10 35.08
CA PHE A 78 -0.08 -23.02 36.53
C PHE A 78 -1.42 -22.96 37.25
N LYS A 79 -2.43 -22.33 36.66
CA LYS A 79 -3.80 -22.30 37.20
C LYS A 79 -4.43 -23.69 37.25
N GLU A 80 -4.27 -24.48 36.20
CA GLU A 80 -4.78 -25.85 36.16
C GLU A 80 -3.99 -26.76 37.11
N ALA A 81 -2.66 -26.65 37.12
CA ALA A 81 -1.79 -27.36 38.04
C ALA A 81 -2.21 -27.08 39.50
N LYS A 82 -2.43 -25.81 39.87
CA LYS A 82 -2.86 -25.41 41.21
C LYS A 82 -4.21 -26.00 41.57
N ARG A 83 -5.16 -26.02 40.62
CA ARG A 83 -6.49 -26.63 40.81
C ARG A 83 -6.40 -28.12 41.11
N LEU A 84 -5.62 -28.85 40.30
CA LEU A 84 -5.43 -30.30 40.43
C LEU A 84 -4.73 -30.65 41.74
N LEU A 85 -3.64 -29.94 42.07
CA LEU A 85 -2.90 -30.14 43.32
C LEU A 85 -3.74 -29.78 44.56
N SER A 86 -4.55 -28.71 44.49
CA SER A 86 -5.45 -28.33 45.59
C SER A 86 -6.57 -29.35 45.81
N ARG A 87 -7.06 -29.99 44.74
CA ARG A 87 -8.00 -31.10 44.83
C ARG A 87 -7.35 -32.31 45.51
N GLY A 88 -6.12 -32.64 45.12
CA GLY A 88 -5.32 -33.70 45.75
C GLY A 88 -5.11 -33.46 47.25
N ARG A 89 -4.73 -32.23 47.63
CA ARG A 89 -4.56 -31.83 49.04
C ARG A 89 -5.83 -32.07 49.86
N LYS A 90 -6.98 -31.55 49.40
CA LYS A 90 -8.27 -31.71 50.09
C LYS A 90 -8.68 -33.18 50.24
N LEU A 91 -8.42 -33.99 49.21
CA LEU A 91 -8.73 -35.42 49.22
C LEU A 91 -7.85 -36.17 50.24
N ALA A 92 -6.56 -35.83 50.31
CA ALA A 92 -5.62 -36.41 51.28
C ALA A 92 -5.95 -36.01 52.72
N GLU A 93 -6.25 -34.73 52.97
CA GLU A 93 -6.71 -34.21 54.27
C GLU A 93 -7.99 -34.92 54.73
N GLY A 94 -8.99 -35.04 53.85
CA GLY A 94 -10.25 -35.73 54.14
C GLY A 94 -10.12 -37.25 54.35
N ALA A 95 -9.01 -37.86 53.93
CA ALA A 95 -8.70 -39.28 54.17
C ALA A 95 -7.84 -39.52 55.43
N GLY A 96 -7.27 -38.46 56.03
CA GLY A 96 -6.33 -38.56 57.14
C GLY A 96 -4.91 -38.95 56.72
N LEU A 97 -4.55 -38.77 55.45
CA LEU A 97 -3.24 -39.08 54.88
C LEU A 97 -2.32 -37.85 55.00
N LYS A 98 -1.71 -37.67 56.19
CA LYS A 98 -0.93 -36.45 56.51
C LYS A 98 0.29 -36.25 55.62
N GLU A 99 1.02 -37.31 55.30
CA GLU A 99 2.21 -37.26 54.45
C GLU A 99 1.86 -36.86 53.00
N ASP A 100 0.82 -37.49 52.43
CA ASP A 100 0.34 -37.16 51.09
C ASP A 100 -0.17 -35.70 51.01
N ALA A 101 -0.91 -35.23 52.03
CA ALA A 101 -1.35 -33.84 52.11
C ALA A 101 -0.17 -32.85 52.18
N ALA A 102 0.92 -33.19 52.87
CA ALA A 102 2.13 -32.39 52.93
C ALA A 102 2.83 -32.29 51.56
N ILE A 103 2.86 -33.38 50.77
CA ILE A 103 3.40 -33.39 49.40
C ILE A 103 2.64 -32.40 48.51
N PHE A 104 1.30 -32.48 48.50
CA PHE A 104 0.49 -31.53 47.72
C PHE A 104 0.66 -30.09 48.20
N THR A 105 0.80 -29.87 49.51
CA THR A 105 1.04 -28.54 50.07
C THR A 105 2.38 -27.97 49.60
N GLY A 106 3.46 -28.76 49.65
CA GLY A 106 4.77 -28.36 49.14
C GLY A 106 4.77 -28.07 47.63
N ALA A 107 4.10 -28.90 46.83
CA ALA A 107 3.95 -28.67 45.39
C ALA A 107 3.19 -27.37 45.08
N ILE A 108 2.12 -27.06 45.82
CA ILE A 108 1.39 -25.79 45.69
C ILE A 108 2.28 -24.60 46.09
N LEU A 109 3.09 -24.72 47.15
CA LEU A 109 3.99 -23.64 47.57
C LEU A 109 5.06 -23.31 46.52
N ILE A 110 5.64 -24.32 45.88
CA ILE A 110 6.58 -24.11 44.77
C ILE A 110 5.88 -23.45 43.59
N LEU A 111 4.72 -23.97 43.21
CA LEU A 111 3.92 -23.42 42.13
C LEU A 111 3.55 -21.95 42.37
N ASP A 112 3.23 -21.59 43.61
CA ASP A 112 2.92 -20.21 44.01
C ASP A 112 4.15 -19.30 43.90
N LYS A 113 5.34 -19.77 44.30
CA LYS A 113 6.60 -19.03 44.10
C LYS A 113 6.89 -18.81 42.61
N GLU A 114 6.73 -19.83 41.78
CA GLU A 114 6.97 -19.74 40.34
C GLU A 114 5.95 -18.87 39.61
N THR A 115 4.68 -18.94 40.02
CA THR A 115 3.63 -18.04 39.50
C THR A 115 3.99 -16.59 39.84
N GLN A 116 4.48 -16.33 41.06
CA GLN A 116 4.92 -14.99 41.46
C GLN A 116 6.11 -14.48 40.63
N ILE A 117 7.05 -15.36 40.27
CA ILE A 117 8.17 -15.03 39.38
C ILE A 117 7.62 -14.67 37.99
N LEU A 118 6.76 -15.50 37.39
CA LEU A 118 6.18 -15.22 36.07
C LEU A 118 5.44 -13.88 36.04
N GLU A 119 4.59 -13.60 37.03
CA GLU A 119 3.88 -12.32 37.15
C GLU A 119 4.85 -11.14 37.29
N THR A 120 5.96 -11.33 38.01
CA THR A 120 7.01 -10.31 38.14
C THR A 120 7.69 -10.05 36.79
N LEU A 121 8.01 -11.11 36.04
CA LEU A 121 8.62 -10.99 34.71
C LEU A 121 7.67 -10.30 33.71
N LYS A 122 6.40 -10.70 33.66
CA LYS A 122 5.37 -10.05 32.84
C LYS A 122 5.21 -8.57 33.19
N LYS A 123 5.17 -8.24 34.48
CA LYS A 123 5.12 -6.87 34.96
C LYS A 123 6.35 -6.05 34.52
N LEU A 124 7.54 -6.61 34.65
CA LEU A 124 8.78 -5.94 34.21
C LEU A 124 8.79 -5.72 32.69
N LEU A 125 8.36 -6.70 31.90
CA LEU A 125 8.20 -6.55 30.45
C LEU A 125 7.23 -5.43 30.09
N HIS A 126 6.05 -5.42 30.70
CA HIS A 126 5.05 -4.38 30.48
C HIS A 126 5.59 -3.00 30.87
N GLN A 127 6.18 -2.85 32.06
CA GLN A 127 6.77 -1.58 32.51
C GLN A 127 7.89 -1.09 31.58
N ALA A 128 8.78 -2.00 31.14
CA ALA A 128 9.86 -1.67 30.22
C ALA A 128 9.32 -1.22 28.86
N ARG A 129 8.30 -1.90 28.34
CA ARG A 129 7.60 -1.56 27.09
C ARG A 129 6.87 -0.22 27.18
N CYS A 130 6.21 0.08 28.30
CA CYS A 130 5.60 1.40 28.53
C CYS A 130 6.65 2.51 28.68
N ALA A 131 7.78 2.24 29.33
CA ALA A 131 8.91 3.18 29.40
C ALA A 131 9.50 3.43 28.00
N TRP A 132 9.60 2.38 27.18
CA TRP A 132 10.03 2.50 25.79
C TRP A 132 9.10 3.38 24.96
N SER A 133 7.78 3.14 25.05
CA SER A 133 6.78 3.99 24.38
C SER A 133 6.85 5.45 24.85
N ARG A 134 7.18 5.70 26.14
CA ARG A 134 7.43 7.03 26.71
C ARG A 134 8.76 7.66 26.29
N LYS A 135 9.55 7.01 25.44
CA LYS A 135 10.92 7.41 25.06
C LYS A 135 11.90 7.47 26.23
N GLU A 136 11.59 6.83 27.36
CA GLU A 136 12.45 6.69 28.54
C GLU A 136 13.41 5.51 28.36
N TYR A 137 14.23 5.53 27.29
CA TYR A 137 15.02 4.38 26.84
C TYR A 137 15.99 3.84 27.91
N GLY A 138 16.56 4.71 28.75
CA GLY A 138 17.44 4.30 29.85
C GLY A 138 16.71 3.48 30.90
N GLU A 139 15.49 3.89 31.26
CA GLU A 139 14.65 3.16 32.21
C GLU A 139 14.14 1.84 31.60
N ALA A 140 13.75 1.85 30.33
CA ALA A 140 13.35 0.64 29.61
C ALA A 140 14.48 -0.42 29.62
N LYS A 141 15.71 -0.03 29.25
CA LYS A 141 16.88 -0.94 29.30
C LYS A 141 17.19 -1.43 30.71
N ARG A 142 17.05 -0.56 31.72
CA ARG A 142 17.23 -0.94 33.14
C ARG A 142 16.23 -2.02 33.56
N LEU A 143 14.95 -1.84 33.21
CA LEU A 143 13.88 -2.79 33.51
C LEU A 143 14.06 -4.12 32.77
N PHE A 144 14.44 -4.10 31.49
CA PHE A 144 14.78 -5.35 30.77
C PHE A 144 15.95 -6.09 31.43
N SER A 145 16.99 -5.37 31.84
CA SER A 145 18.14 -5.94 32.55
C SER A 145 17.78 -6.50 33.93
N GLU A 146 16.82 -5.89 34.61
CA GLU A 146 16.27 -6.40 35.88
C GLU A 146 15.47 -7.69 35.67
N GLY A 147 14.63 -7.74 34.62
CA GLY A 147 13.90 -8.94 34.24
C GLY A 147 14.81 -10.10 33.87
N LYS A 148 15.84 -9.86 33.06
CA LYS A 148 16.86 -10.87 32.71
C LYS A 148 17.54 -11.45 33.96
N ARG A 149 17.97 -10.59 34.89
CA ARG A 149 18.60 -11.03 36.15
C ARG A 149 17.63 -11.83 37.02
N THR A 150 16.38 -11.40 37.09
CA THR A 150 15.33 -12.09 37.87
C THR A 150 15.08 -13.49 37.31
N ALA A 151 14.98 -13.63 35.99
CA ALA A 151 14.81 -14.91 35.31
C ALA A 151 16.02 -15.84 35.56
N HIS A 152 17.25 -15.35 35.39
CA HIS A 152 18.47 -16.12 35.65
C HIS A 152 18.60 -16.54 37.13
N GLN A 153 18.26 -15.66 38.08
CA GLN A 153 18.26 -16.01 39.52
C GLN A 153 17.23 -17.11 39.85
N ALA A 154 16.14 -17.18 39.09
CA ALA A 154 15.15 -18.24 39.17
C ALA A 154 15.51 -19.52 38.37
N GLY A 155 16.60 -19.50 37.59
CA GLY A 155 16.99 -20.58 36.69
C GLY A 155 16.13 -20.68 35.42
N TRP A 156 15.45 -19.60 35.04
CA TRP A 156 14.58 -19.51 33.87
C TRP A 156 15.33 -18.88 32.69
N GLU A 157 16.40 -19.55 32.23
CA GLU A 157 17.30 -19.02 31.19
C GLU A 157 16.55 -18.69 29.88
N GLU A 158 15.61 -19.55 29.48
CA GLU A 158 14.78 -19.34 28.29
C GLU A 158 13.88 -18.11 28.39
N ASP A 159 13.29 -17.85 29.56
CA ASP A 159 12.54 -16.62 29.81
C ASP A 159 13.46 -15.40 29.88
N GLY A 160 14.72 -15.58 30.32
CA GLY A 160 15.78 -14.56 30.27
C GLY A 160 16.12 -14.11 28.85
N ALA A 161 16.06 -15.01 27.87
CA ALA A 161 16.29 -14.72 26.45
C ALA A 161 15.27 -13.70 25.88
N VAL A 162 14.03 -13.69 26.37
CA VAL A 162 13.00 -12.71 25.99
C VAL A 162 13.45 -11.28 26.35
N PHE A 163 14.07 -11.12 27.52
CA PHE A 163 14.61 -9.83 27.96
C PHE A 163 15.86 -9.43 27.18
N GLU A 164 16.75 -10.37 26.88
CA GLU A 164 17.92 -10.11 26.05
C GLU A 164 17.52 -9.68 24.64
N ALA A 165 16.60 -10.41 24.01
CA ALA A 165 16.09 -10.06 22.69
C ALA A 165 15.40 -8.67 22.68
N SER A 166 14.70 -8.31 23.76
CA SER A 166 14.12 -6.96 23.91
C SER A 166 15.19 -5.87 23.92
N ILE A 167 16.33 -6.10 24.59
CA ILE A 167 17.48 -5.18 24.60
C ILE A 167 18.13 -5.11 23.22
N LEU A 168 18.29 -6.24 22.53
CA LEU A 168 18.87 -6.31 21.19
C LEU A 168 18.00 -5.59 20.15
N ILE A 169 16.67 -5.78 20.20
CA ILE A 169 15.70 -5.05 19.36
C ILE A 169 15.78 -3.55 19.63
N ALA A 170 15.85 -3.15 20.90
CA ALA A 170 16.05 -1.77 21.30
C ALA A 170 17.35 -1.16 20.74
N GLU A 171 18.37 -1.98 20.48
CA GLU A 171 19.64 -1.59 19.87
C GLU A 171 19.64 -1.75 18.34
N SER A 172 18.49 -2.06 17.73
CA SER A 172 18.34 -2.37 16.30
C SER A 172 19.20 -3.56 15.82
N ARG A 173 19.60 -4.46 16.74
CA ARG A 173 20.37 -5.68 16.46
C ARG A 173 19.44 -6.86 16.20
N TYR A 174 18.61 -6.73 15.16
CA TYR A 174 17.51 -7.65 14.88
C TYR A 174 17.95 -9.08 14.56
N ALA A 175 19.09 -9.27 13.88
CA ALA A 175 19.61 -10.59 13.56
C ALA A 175 20.02 -11.38 14.83
N GLU A 176 20.63 -10.70 15.78
CA GLU A 176 21.03 -11.31 17.06
C GLU A 176 19.81 -11.60 17.93
N ALA A 177 18.83 -10.69 17.95
CA ALA A 177 17.56 -10.92 18.65
C ALA A 177 16.82 -12.17 18.11
N ALA A 178 16.79 -12.34 16.78
CA ALA A 178 16.20 -13.53 16.17
C ALA A 178 16.97 -14.81 16.54
N ALA A 179 18.31 -14.78 16.46
CA ALA A 179 19.15 -15.92 16.82
C ALA A 179 19.02 -16.34 18.29
N GLU A 180 18.77 -15.39 19.19
CA GLU A 180 18.51 -15.64 20.61
C GLU A 180 17.14 -16.31 20.84
N LEU A 181 16.12 -15.93 20.07
CA LEU A 181 14.73 -16.39 20.26
C LEU A 181 14.39 -17.69 19.50
N GLU A 182 14.95 -17.92 18.32
CA GLU A 182 14.72 -19.10 17.48
C GLU A 182 14.86 -20.45 18.23
N PRO A 183 15.93 -20.71 19.00
CA PRO A 183 16.04 -21.97 19.74
C PRO A 183 15.03 -22.04 20.89
N VAL A 184 14.71 -20.90 21.49
CA VAL A 184 13.88 -20.81 22.70
C VAL A 184 12.41 -21.06 22.41
N VAL A 185 11.87 -20.54 21.29
CA VAL A 185 10.45 -20.71 20.93
C VAL A 185 10.07 -22.17 20.60
N THR A 186 11.06 -23.03 20.37
CA THR A 186 10.86 -24.47 20.15
C THR A 186 10.96 -25.29 21.45
N SER A 187 11.41 -24.68 22.54
CA SER A 187 11.55 -25.35 23.83
C SER A 187 10.21 -25.42 24.58
N HIS A 188 10.04 -26.48 25.36
CA HIS A 188 8.87 -26.68 26.22
C HIS A 188 9.03 -26.02 27.60
N ARG A 189 10.15 -25.33 27.89
CA ARG A 189 10.44 -24.79 29.23
C ARG A 189 10.14 -23.29 29.37
N ILE A 190 10.05 -22.56 28.27
CA ILE A 190 9.69 -21.14 28.24
C ILE A 190 8.27 -20.91 28.76
N SER A 191 8.11 -19.94 29.64
CA SER A 191 6.83 -19.53 30.23
C SER A 191 6.28 -18.24 29.56
N LEU A 192 7.13 -17.50 28.86
CA LEU A 192 6.82 -16.28 28.10
C LEU A 192 6.73 -16.55 26.58
N LEU A 193 6.15 -17.67 26.17
CA LEU A 193 6.19 -18.14 24.78
C LEU A 193 5.57 -17.13 23.79
N GLY A 194 4.38 -16.62 24.07
CA GLY A 194 3.72 -15.61 23.23
C GLY A 194 4.52 -14.32 23.12
N TYR A 195 5.20 -13.91 24.20
CA TYR A 195 6.11 -12.76 24.18
C TYR A 195 7.35 -13.01 23.32
N ALA A 196 7.92 -14.22 23.38
CA ALA A 196 9.05 -14.60 22.54
C ALA A 196 8.67 -14.60 21.04
N TYR A 197 7.51 -15.13 20.68
CA TYR A 197 7.02 -15.11 19.30
C TYR A 197 6.71 -13.68 18.80
N ASP A 198 6.12 -12.83 19.65
CA ASP A 198 5.91 -11.40 19.36
C ASP A 198 7.24 -10.68 19.07
N LEU A 199 8.25 -10.86 19.92
CA LEU A 199 9.58 -10.28 19.70
C LEU A 199 10.31 -10.88 18.50
N LEU A 200 10.16 -12.18 18.24
CA LEU A 200 10.72 -12.84 17.06
C LEU A 200 10.09 -12.28 15.78
N GLY A 201 8.78 -12.01 15.81
CA GLY A 201 8.08 -11.31 14.73
C GLY A 201 8.61 -9.89 14.51
N GLU A 202 8.85 -9.13 15.58
CA GLU A 202 9.50 -7.82 15.50
C GLU A 202 10.92 -7.89 14.93
N ALA A 203 11.72 -8.88 15.36
CA ALA A 203 13.07 -9.11 14.86
C ALA A 203 13.07 -9.43 13.36
N TYR A 204 12.23 -10.36 12.90
CA TYR A 204 12.07 -10.66 11.48
C TYR A 204 11.56 -9.46 10.68
N MET A 205 10.65 -8.65 11.23
CA MET A 205 10.21 -7.41 10.59
C MET A 205 11.36 -6.40 10.46
N GLY A 206 12.26 -6.31 11.44
CA GLY A 206 13.48 -5.49 11.38
C GLY A 206 14.51 -5.99 10.35
N LYS A 207 14.55 -7.29 10.10
CA LYS A 207 15.34 -7.94 9.02
C LYS A 207 14.65 -7.87 7.64
N GLU A 208 13.47 -7.29 7.55
CA GLU A 208 12.62 -7.27 6.34
C GLU A 208 12.16 -8.66 5.85
N GLU A 209 12.24 -9.67 6.72
CA GLU A 209 11.77 -11.04 6.50
C GLU A 209 10.27 -11.16 6.79
N TYR A 210 9.44 -10.44 6.02
CA TYR A 210 8.05 -10.17 6.38
C TYR A 210 7.17 -11.42 6.51
N GLN A 211 7.43 -12.50 5.76
CA GLN A 211 6.62 -13.71 5.86
C GLN A 211 6.92 -14.47 7.16
N GLN A 212 8.19 -14.54 7.58
CA GLN A 212 8.58 -15.15 8.85
C GLN A 212 8.03 -14.34 10.02
N ALA A 213 8.05 -13.01 9.91
CA ALA A 213 7.44 -12.14 10.90
C ALA A 213 5.93 -12.38 11.06
N VAL A 214 5.17 -12.51 9.97
CA VAL A 214 3.74 -12.85 10.02
C VAL A 214 3.52 -14.20 10.71
N ASN A 215 4.32 -15.22 10.37
CA ASN A 215 4.19 -16.54 10.98
C ASN A 215 4.48 -16.49 12.48
N ALA A 216 5.53 -15.78 12.90
CA ALA A 216 5.87 -15.61 14.31
C ALA A 216 4.77 -14.88 15.09
N PHE A 217 4.22 -13.77 14.55
CA PHE A 217 3.09 -13.09 15.18
C PHE A 217 1.84 -13.98 15.28
N GLN A 218 1.57 -14.82 14.29
CA GLN A 218 0.46 -15.78 14.36
C GLN A 218 0.68 -16.81 15.48
N SER A 219 1.89 -17.36 15.60
CA SER A 219 2.24 -18.29 16.68
C SER A 219 2.13 -17.67 18.07
N ALA A 220 2.27 -16.35 18.21
CA ALA A 220 2.07 -15.69 19.51
C ALA A 220 0.62 -15.84 20.03
N PHE A 221 -0.37 -15.91 19.13
CA PHE A 221 -1.77 -16.09 19.50
C PHE A 221 -2.13 -17.52 19.88
N ASP A 222 -1.27 -18.49 19.56
CA ASP A 222 -1.47 -19.90 19.95
C ASP A 222 -1.11 -20.15 21.43
N ASP A 223 -0.45 -19.20 22.10
CA ASP A 223 -0.17 -19.26 23.53
C ASP A 223 -1.40 -18.82 24.34
N PRO A 224 -2.06 -19.73 25.08
CA PRO A 224 -3.27 -19.44 25.84
C PRO A 224 -3.04 -18.51 27.05
N ASP A 225 -1.79 -18.38 27.52
CA ASP A 225 -1.43 -17.55 28.65
C ASP A 225 -0.84 -16.18 28.22
N TYR A 226 -0.90 -15.88 26.91
CA TYR A 226 -0.47 -14.61 26.32
C TYR A 226 -1.52 -13.50 26.50
N ASP A 227 -1.16 -12.49 27.28
CA ASP A 227 -2.02 -11.38 27.71
C ASP A 227 -1.67 -10.05 27.04
N SER A 228 -0.75 -10.04 26.07
CA SER A 228 -0.30 -8.84 25.35
C SER A 228 -0.67 -8.84 23.86
N SER A 229 -1.74 -9.56 23.48
CA SER A 229 -2.17 -9.75 22.08
C SER A 229 -2.47 -8.45 21.33
N GLY A 230 -2.96 -7.41 22.01
CA GLY A 230 -3.20 -6.11 21.38
C GLY A 230 -1.92 -5.46 20.83
N ARG A 231 -0.78 -5.68 21.50
CA ARG A 231 0.53 -5.21 21.01
C ARG A 231 0.98 -5.97 19.77
N THR A 232 0.79 -7.29 19.74
CA THR A 232 1.06 -8.11 18.56
C THR A 232 0.20 -7.69 17.37
N TRP A 233 -1.09 -7.42 17.58
CA TRP A 233 -1.95 -6.87 16.53
C TRP A 233 -1.44 -5.53 16.00
N SER A 234 -1.03 -4.62 16.89
CA SER A 234 -0.42 -3.34 16.48
C SER A 234 0.89 -3.55 15.69
N ASN A 235 1.72 -4.50 16.09
CA ASN A 235 2.96 -4.86 15.38
C ASN A 235 2.68 -5.46 13.99
N MET A 236 1.69 -6.35 13.88
CA MET A 236 1.22 -6.85 12.59
C MET A 236 0.68 -5.71 11.71
N GLY A 237 -0.03 -4.75 12.31
CA GLY A 237 -0.48 -3.53 11.63
C GLY A 237 0.68 -2.74 11.02
N ARG A 238 1.73 -2.52 11.80
CA ARG A 238 2.98 -1.88 11.33
C ARG A 238 3.67 -2.67 10.22
N LEU A 239 3.70 -4.00 10.33
CA LEU A 239 4.25 -4.88 9.29
C LEU A 239 3.48 -4.73 7.97
N TYR A 240 2.15 -4.79 8.01
CA TYR A 240 1.33 -4.64 6.81
C TYR A 240 1.41 -3.22 6.25
N PHE A 241 1.56 -2.21 7.10
CA PHE A 241 1.82 -0.84 6.66
C PHE A 241 3.13 -0.74 5.88
N LYS A 242 4.23 -1.34 6.38
CA LYS A 242 5.52 -1.41 5.65
C LYS A 242 5.42 -2.14 4.30
N ARG A 243 4.52 -3.11 4.19
CA ARG A 243 4.22 -3.82 2.93
C ARG A 243 3.27 -3.06 1.99
N ASN A 244 2.87 -1.83 2.33
CA ASN A 244 1.84 -1.05 1.63
C ASN A 244 0.47 -1.73 1.57
N GLU A 245 0.20 -2.72 2.44
CA GLU A 245 -1.08 -3.43 2.55
C GLU A 245 -1.98 -2.71 3.57
N PHE A 246 -2.32 -1.45 3.28
CA PHE A 246 -2.95 -0.53 4.23
C PHE A 246 -4.29 -1.02 4.80
N ASP A 247 -5.09 -1.75 4.02
CA ASP A 247 -6.35 -2.33 4.50
C ASP A 247 -6.14 -3.42 5.57
N LYS A 248 -5.09 -4.24 5.40
CA LYS A 248 -4.72 -5.23 6.43
C LYS A 248 -4.15 -4.51 7.65
N ALA A 249 -3.34 -3.48 7.44
CA ALA A 249 -2.79 -2.67 8.52
C ALA A 249 -3.90 -2.05 9.39
N ILE A 250 -4.89 -1.40 8.76
CA ILE A 250 -6.05 -0.81 9.44
C ILE A 250 -6.82 -1.87 10.24
N ARG A 251 -7.09 -3.05 9.65
CA ARG A 251 -7.76 -4.13 10.38
C ARG A 251 -6.96 -4.56 11.60
N CYS A 252 -5.66 -4.79 11.46
CA CYS A 252 -4.82 -5.18 12.61
C CYS A 252 -4.78 -4.09 13.70
N PHE A 253 -4.73 -2.80 13.35
CA PHE A 253 -4.84 -1.73 14.34
C PHE A 253 -6.22 -1.70 15.02
N GLN A 254 -7.29 -2.01 14.30
CA GLN A 254 -8.63 -2.13 14.89
C GLN A 254 -8.71 -3.31 15.86
N GLU A 255 -8.18 -4.49 15.50
CA GLU A 255 -8.10 -5.64 16.41
C GLU A 255 -7.28 -5.32 17.67
N ALA A 256 -6.21 -4.54 17.55
CA ALA A 256 -5.46 -4.05 18.71
C ALA A 256 -6.32 -3.18 19.63
N LEU A 257 -7.10 -2.25 19.05
CA LEU A 257 -8.01 -1.36 19.77
C LEU A 257 -9.20 -2.10 20.41
N ASP A 258 -9.64 -3.20 19.81
CA ASP A 258 -10.73 -4.04 20.31
C ASP A 258 -10.25 -5.06 21.38
N THR A 259 -8.93 -5.21 21.54
CA THR A 259 -8.35 -6.08 22.56
C THR A 259 -8.52 -5.46 23.96
N PRO A 260 -9.11 -6.20 24.93
CA PRO A 260 -9.19 -5.75 26.31
C PRO A 260 -7.80 -5.41 26.88
N ASP A 261 -7.74 -4.34 27.68
CA ASP A 261 -6.52 -3.90 28.37
C ASP A 261 -5.34 -3.50 27.46
N TYR A 262 -5.57 -3.19 26.18
CA TYR A 262 -4.55 -2.63 25.30
C TYR A 262 -4.04 -1.27 25.82
N ASP A 263 -2.72 -1.17 25.98
CA ASP A 263 -2.04 -0.10 26.72
C ASP A 263 -1.57 1.09 25.87
N ALA A 264 -1.78 1.05 24.55
CA ALA A 264 -1.32 2.07 23.62
C ALA A 264 -2.33 2.49 22.52
N PRO A 265 -3.63 2.68 22.83
CA PRO A 265 -4.64 3.08 21.85
C PRO A 265 -4.30 4.36 21.06
N GLY A 266 -3.68 5.36 21.69
CA GLY A 266 -3.25 6.60 21.04
C GLY A 266 -2.24 6.36 19.90
N LEU A 267 -1.26 5.48 20.14
CA LEU A 267 -0.28 5.09 19.12
C LEU A 267 -0.93 4.30 17.98
N ALA A 268 -1.88 3.40 18.29
CA ALA A 268 -2.63 2.67 17.27
C ALA A 268 -3.50 3.60 16.40
N TYR A 269 -4.19 4.58 17.00
CA TYR A 269 -4.93 5.58 16.24
C TYR A 269 -4.01 6.46 15.37
N ASN A 270 -2.83 6.84 15.86
CA ASN A 270 -1.84 7.56 15.04
C ASN A 270 -1.42 6.73 13.82
N ALA A 271 -1.04 5.46 14.03
CA ALA A 271 -0.63 4.55 12.97
C ALA A 271 -1.77 4.26 11.96
N MET A 272 -3.00 4.08 12.45
CA MET A 272 -4.19 3.92 11.63
C MET A 272 -4.50 5.19 10.83
N GLY A 273 -4.29 6.37 11.42
CA GLY A 273 -4.39 7.66 10.73
C GLY A 273 -3.39 7.78 9.57
N LYS A 274 -2.14 7.37 9.78
CA LYS A 274 -1.13 7.28 8.71
C LYS A 274 -1.56 6.32 7.60
N ALA A 275 -2.10 5.14 7.95
CA ALA A 275 -2.63 4.18 6.97
C ALA A 275 -3.79 4.74 6.14
N TYR A 276 -4.75 5.42 6.76
CA TYR A 276 -5.84 6.10 6.04
C TYR A 276 -5.32 7.23 5.14
N LEU A 277 -4.27 7.95 5.57
CA LEU A 277 -3.67 9.03 4.80
C LEU A 277 -2.96 8.52 3.53
N GLU A 278 -2.32 7.35 3.60
CA GLU A 278 -1.74 6.68 2.42
C GLU A 278 -2.83 6.18 1.46
N LYS A 279 -3.97 5.75 1.98
CA LYS A 279 -5.18 5.45 1.19
C LYS A 279 -5.91 6.70 0.67
N ASN A 280 -5.39 7.90 0.90
CA ASN A 280 -6.03 9.18 0.57
C ASN A 280 -7.44 9.35 1.19
N SER A 281 -7.74 8.64 2.27
CA SER A 281 -8.98 8.71 3.06
C SER A 281 -8.84 9.80 4.12
N ILE A 282 -8.86 11.06 3.67
CA ILE A 282 -8.44 12.21 4.49
C ILE A 282 -9.30 12.41 5.74
N GLU A 283 -10.62 12.23 5.65
CA GLU A 283 -11.51 12.45 6.79
C GLU A 283 -11.30 11.42 7.90
N GLN A 284 -11.13 10.16 7.52
CA GLN A 284 -10.82 9.06 8.44
C GLN A 284 -9.45 9.26 9.08
N ALA A 285 -8.45 9.69 8.30
CA ALA A 285 -7.13 10.03 8.82
C ALA A 285 -7.21 11.15 9.86
N LEU A 286 -7.90 12.26 9.56
CA LEU A 286 -8.10 13.37 10.49
C LEU A 286 -8.84 12.95 11.76
N LYS A 287 -9.86 12.08 11.65
CA LYS A 287 -10.57 11.54 12.81
C LYS A 287 -9.63 10.73 13.71
N CYS A 288 -8.82 9.85 13.12
CA CYS A 288 -7.86 9.04 13.86
C CYS A 288 -6.79 9.91 14.54
N PHE A 289 -6.23 10.90 13.83
CA PHE A 289 -5.23 11.81 14.40
C PHE A 289 -5.79 12.64 15.56
N ARG A 290 -7.04 13.12 15.49
CA ARG A 290 -7.66 13.84 16.62
C ARG A 290 -7.81 12.95 17.84
N ILE A 291 -8.32 11.73 17.67
CA ILE A 291 -8.45 10.76 18.77
C ILE A 291 -7.06 10.46 19.37
N ALA A 292 -6.04 10.27 18.53
CA ALA A 292 -4.67 10.07 18.98
C ALA A 292 -4.11 11.28 19.75
N LEU A 293 -4.44 12.53 19.35
CA LEU A 293 -3.99 13.74 20.05
C LEU A 293 -4.69 13.95 21.40
N ASP A 294 -5.92 13.48 21.54
CA ASP A 294 -6.66 13.50 22.81
C ASP A 294 -6.22 12.39 23.78
N ALA A 295 -5.54 11.36 23.26
CA ALA A 295 -5.03 10.23 24.03
C ALA A 295 -3.76 10.60 24.82
N LYS A 296 -3.70 10.21 26.10
CA LYS A 296 -2.56 10.50 27.00
C LYS A 296 -1.32 9.65 26.71
N ASP A 297 -1.55 8.47 26.13
CA ASP A 297 -0.56 7.46 25.77
C ASP A 297 0.00 7.65 24.35
N ASN A 298 -0.41 8.70 23.64
CA ASN A 298 0.24 9.10 22.41
C ASN A 298 1.52 9.87 22.73
N TYR A 299 2.63 9.17 22.75
CA TYR A 299 3.97 9.74 22.94
C TYR A 299 4.59 10.27 21.63
N ASP A 300 3.92 10.03 20.50
CA ASP A 300 4.33 10.52 19.17
C ASP A 300 3.48 11.73 18.76
N ARG A 301 3.20 12.65 19.70
CA ARG A 301 2.31 13.80 19.46
C ARG A 301 2.80 14.68 18.32
N GLY A 302 4.12 14.92 18.25
CA GLY A 302 4.74 15.71 17.17
C GLY A 302 4.48 15.09 15.79
N ASP A 303 4.74 13.78 15.63
CA ASP A 303 4.43 13.03 14.42
C ASP A 303 2.94 13.01 14.10
N THR A 304 2.09 12.96 15.12
CA THR A 304 0.63 12.96 14.96
C THR A 304 0.14 14.31 14.43
N TRP A 305 0.68 15.41 14.95
CA TRP A 305 0.43 16.76 14.45
C TRP A 305 0.96 16.95 13.01
N ASP A 306 2.16 16.45 12.69
CA ASP A 306 2.70 16.49 11.33
C ASP A 306 1.84 15.66 10.36
N GLY A 307 1.42 14.46 10.77
CA GLY A 307 0.48 13.62 10.01
C GLY A 307 -0.86 14.32 9.78
N MET A 308 -1.41 14.99 10.79
CA MET A 308 -2.64 15.78 10.65
C MET A 308 -2.43 17.00 9.73
N GLY A 309 -1.26 17.64 9.81
CA GLY A 309 -0.86 18.73 8.91
C GLY A 309 -0.80 18.24 7.47
N LEU A 310 -0.21 17.07 7.21
CA LEU A 310 -0.14 16.47 5.89
C LEU A 310 -1.53 16.09 5.35
N ALA A 311 -2.43 15.62 6.21
CA ALA A 311 -3.83 15.38 5.85
C ALA A 311 -4.54 16.68 5.42
N TYR A 312 -4.37 17.79 6.17
CA TYR A 312 -4.91 19.09 5.76
C TYR A 312 -4.23 19.64 4.49
N PHE A 313 -2.93 19.41 4.32
CA PHE A 313 -2.20 19.79 3.12
C PHE A 313 -2.75 19.07 1.89
N LYS A 314 -2.96 17.74 1.96
CA LYS A 314 -3.59 16.94 0.88
C LYS A 314 -5.03 17.40 0.60
N ALA A 315 -5.74 17.90 1.61
CA ALA A 315 -7.07 18.52 1.44
C ALA A 315 -7.03 19.95 0.87
N GLY A 316 -5.86 20.50 0.55
CA GLY A 316 -5.69 21.88 0.06
C GLY A 316 -5.89 22.97 1.12
N LYS A 317 -5.98 22.61 2.41
CA LYS A 317 -6.19 23.54 3.54
C LYS A 317 -4.85 23.97 4.12
N TYR A 318 -4.09 24.74 3.35
CA TYR A 318 -2.68 25.05 3.65
C TYR A 318 -2.48 25.82 4.97
N ASP A 319 -3.37 26.75 5.34
CA ASP A 319 -3.27 27.47 6.62
C ASP A 319 -3.40 26.53 7.83
N LYS A 320 -4.37 25.62 7.79
CA LYS A 320 -4.55 24.59 8.83
C LYS A 320 -3.39 23.61 8.87
N ALA A 321 -2.83 23.26 7.72
CA ALA A 321 -1.64 22.44 7.66
C ALA A 321 -0.46 23.12 8.36
N ILE A 322 -0.23 24.41 8.06
CA ILE A 322 0.80 25.25 8.69
C ILE A 322 0.61 25.35 10.21
N GLU A 323 -0.62 25.53 10.68
CA GLU A 323 -0.96 25.50 12.12
C GLU A 323 -0.57 24.16 12.74
N CYS A 324 -0.98 23.04 12.14
CA CYS A 324 -0.64 21.71 12.65
C CYS A 324 0.88 21.46 12.69
N TYR A 325 1.61 21.90 11.65
CA TYR A 325 3.07 21.78 11.64
C TYR A 325 3.73 22.66 12.71
N ARG A 326 3.17 23.84 13.03
CA ARG A 326 3.64 24.65 14.16
C ARG A 326 3.38 23.96 15.49
N GLU A 327 2.22 23.35 15.66
CA GLU A 327 1.92 22.54 16.85
C GLU A 327 2.88 21.35 16.97
N ALA A 328 3.19 20.66 15.86
CA ALA A 328 4.20 19.60 15.84
C ALA A 328 5.56 20.11 16.33
N LEU A 329 6.00 21.27 15.84
CA LEU A 329 7.28 21.90 16.23
C LEU A 329 7.28 22.48 17.65
N ALA A 330 6.12 22.66 18.28
CA ALA A 330 5.99 23.08 19.67
C ALA A 330 6.07 21.91 20.66
N VAL A 331 5.99 20.67 20.16
CA VAL A 331 6.18 19.46 20.96
C VAL A 331 7.68 19.31 21.28
N VAL A 332 7.99 19.26 22.59
CA VAL A 332 9.37 19.30 23.12
C VAL A 332 10.22 18.10 22.65
N ASP A 333 9.60 16.93 22.52
CA ASP A 333 10.20 15.65 22.16
C ASP A 333 9.88 15.23 20.71
N TYR A 334 9.72 16.22 19.82
CA TYR A 334 9.56 15.98 18.39
C TYR A 334 10.91 15.74 17.72
N ASP A 335 11.21 14.48 17.41
CA ASP A 335 12.52 14.04 16.93
C ASP A 335 12.74 14.27 15.42
N THR A 336 11.68 14.61 14.68
CA THR A 336 11.71 14.73 13.21
C THR A 336 11.30 16.13 12.67
N PRO A 337 11.78 17.25 13.26
CA PRO A 337 11.32 18.60 12.91
C PRO A 337 11.60 19.03 11.46
N GLY A 338 12.57 18.39 10.80
CA GLY A 338 12.86 18.60 9.38
C GLY A 338 11.67 18.30 8.46
N TYR A 339 10.83 17.33 8.81
CA TYR A 339 9.63 16.97 8.04
C TYR A 339 8.58 18.07 8.11
N ALA A 340 8.26 18.56 9.32
CA ALA A 340 7.36 19.68 9.51
C ALA A 340 7.87 20.96 8.82
N TRP A 341 9.17 21.31 8.95
CA TRP A 341 9.74 22.47 8.25
C TRP A 341 9.65 22.33 6.74
N PHE A 342 9.96 21.16 6.19
CA PHE A 342 9.84 20.90 4.77
C PHE A 342 8.40 21.08 4.31
N ASN A 343 7.45 20.42 4.98
CA ASN A 343 6.03 20.47 4.65
C ASN A 343 5.46 21.90 4.76
N MET A 344 5.87 22.68 5.77
CA MET A 344 5.55 24.11 5.88
C MET A 344 6.11 24.89 4.70
N GLY A 345 7.36 24.66 4.33
CA GLY A 345 8.00 25.29 3.17
C GLY A 345 7.18 25.09 1.89
N ILE A 346 6.75 23.84 1.63
CA ILE A 346 5.88 23.51 0.50
C ILE A 346 4.49 24.16 0.63
N ALA A 347 3.89 24.16 1.82
CA ALA A 347 2.60 24.81 2.07
C ALA A 347 2.64 26.33 1.75
N TYR A 348 3.70 27.02 2.18
CA TYR A 348 3.91 28.43 1.82
C TYR A 348 4.17 28.63 0.33
N MET A 349 4.86 27.70 -0.35
CA MET A 349 4.99 27.74 -1.81
C MET A 349 3.63 27.67 -2.50
N ARG A 350 2.74 26.77 -2.05
CA ARG A 350 1.37 26.63 -2.59
C ARG A 350 0.49 27.84 -2.34
N LYS A 351 0.75 28.59 -1.26
CA LYS A 351 0.14 29.90 -0.99
C LYS A 351 0.82 31.07 -1.71
N GLU A 352 1.87 30.80 -2.48
CA GLU A 352 2.74 31.78 -3.14
C GLU A 352 3.42 32.80 -2.21
N GLU A 353 3.60 32.44 -0.93
CA GLU A 353 4.30 33.22 0.10
C GLU A 353 5.80 32.87 0.10
N LEU A 354 6.48 33.26 -0.98
CA LEU A 354 7.82 32.76 -1.32
C LEU A 354 8.91 33.07 -0.27
N SER A 355 8.76 34.14 0.52
CA SER A 355 9.72 34.47 1.58
C SER A 355 9.66 33.49 2.75
N GLN A 356 8.45 33.12 3.19
CA GLN A 356 8.26 32.12 4.24
C GLN A 356 8.66 30.73 3.75
N ALA A 357 8.32 30.40 2.51
CA ALA A 357 8.76 29.16 1.88
C ALA A 357 10.29 28.98 1.93
N SER A 358 11.06 30.02 1.58
CA SER A 358 12.54 29.98 1.64
C SER A 358 13.02 29.70 3.05
N ALA A 359 12.50 30.45 4.02
CA ALA A 359 12.94 30.36 5.41
C ALA A 359 12.73 28.96 6.00
N TYR A 360 11.58 28.32 5.71
CA TYR A 360 11.29 26.98 6.23
C TYR A 360 12.01 25.88 5.45
N LEU A 361 12.17 26.00 4.12
CA LEU A 361 12.98 25.05 3.34
C LEU A 361 14.46 25.11 3.71
N GLU A 362 15.02 26.28 4.04
CA GLU A 362 16.40 26.40 4.52
C GLU A 362 16.60 25.75 5.89
N LYS A 363 15.62 25.86 6.79
CA LYS A 363 15.63 25.14 8.07
C LYS A 363 15.58 23.62 7.87
N ALA A 364 14.70 23.16 6.99
CA ALA A 364 14.61 21.74 6.63
C ALA A 364 15.93 21.24 6.02
N HIS A 365 16.53 22.01 5.11
CA HIS A 365 17.82 21.69 4.49
C HIS A 365 18.92 21.50 5.53
N LYS A 366 19.07 22.45 6.47
CA LYS A 366 20.05 22.34 7.54
C LYS A 366 19.86 21.08 8.38
N TRP A 367 18.61 20.75 8.74
CA TRP A 367 18.31 19.55 9.51
C TRP A 367 18.61 18.27 8.74
N TYR A 368 18.18 18.17 7.47
CA TYR A 368 18.46 16.99 6.65
C TYR A 368 19.96 16.82 6.39
N ALA A 369 20.74 17.91 6.30
CA ALA A 369 22.18 17.83 6.19
C ALA A 369 22.84 17.12 7.38
N GLU A 370 22.31 17.34 8.58
CA GLU A 370 22.85 16.79 9.82
C GLU A 370 22.27 15.40 10.13
N ALA A 371 20.96 15.20 9.92
CA ALA A 371 20.23 14.03 10.40
C ALA A 371 19.88 12.98 9.33
N GLU A 372 19.48 13.40 8.12
CA GLU A 372 19.09 12.47 7.05
C GLU A 372 19.58 12.95 5.65
N PRO A 373 20.87 12.79 5.34
CA PRO A 373 21.45 13.32 4.10
C PRO A 373 20.80 12.80 2.82
N ALA A 374 20.21 11.59 2.86
CA ALA A 374 19.47 11.01 1.74
C ALA A 374 18.26 11.87 1.29
N ARG A 375 17.77 12.79 2.12
CA ARG A 375 16.65 13.69 1.79
C ARG A 375 17.06 15.09 1.38
N LEU A 376 18.35 15.42 1.42
CA LEU A 376 18.87 16.74 1.04
C LEU A 376 18.48 17.13 -0.38
N GLU A 377 18.68 16.20 -1.32
CA GLU A 377 18.41 16.40 -2.75
C GLU A 377 16.98 16.92 -2.98
N ARG A 378 16.01 16.35 -2.25
CA ARG A 378 14.61 16.75 -2.33
C ARG A 378 14.39 18.19 -1.89
N VAL A 379 15.03 18.63 -0.81
CA VAL A 379 14.88 20.02 -0.31
C VAL A 379 15.60 21.01 -1.21
N GLU A 380 16.78 20.65 -1.70
CA GLU A 380 17.56 21.46 -2.64
C GLU A 380 16.80 21.70 -3.94
N TYR A 381 16.09 20.68 -4.42
CA TYR A 381 15.18 20.80 -5.56
C TYR A 381 14.13 21.89 -5.34
N PHE A 382 13.40 21.89 -4.22
CA PHE A 382 12.38 22.90 -3.96
C PHE A 382 12.97 24.31 -3.72
N LEU A 383 14.15 24.40 -3.12
CA LEU A 383 14.88 25.66 -3.01
C LEU A 383 15.28 26.22 -4.39
N LYS A 384 15.67 25.37 -5.34
CA LYS A 384 15.96 25.75 -6.74
C LYS A 384 14.69 26.22 -7.46
N GLU A 385 13.57 25.51 -7.31
CA GLU A 385 12.27 25.94 -7.85
C GLU A 385 11.84 27.30 -7.30
N LEU A 386 11.97 27.49 -5.99
CA LEU A 386 11.60 28.74 -5.33
C LEU A 386 12.39 29.94 -5.88
N LYS A 387 13.70 29.78 -6.11
CA LYS A 387 14.55 30.81 -6.73
C LYS A 387 14.08 31.18 -8.14
N GLN A 388 13.62 30.20 -8.92
CA GLN A 388 13.05 30.46 -10.26
C GLN A 388 11.71 31.20 -10.19
N MET A 389 10.83 30.86 -9.24
CA MET A 389 9.58 31.58 -9.03
C MET A 389 9.82 33.04 -8.61
N GLN A 390 10.81 33.27 -7.73
CA GLN A 390 11.22 34.61 -7.31
C GLN A 390 11.81 35.45 -8.46
N SER A 391 12.58 34.84 -9.37
CA SER A 391 13.15 35.55 -10.52
C SER A 391 12.09 35.93 -11.57
N LEU A 392 11.07 35.08 -11.77
CA LEU A 392 9.94 35.36 -12.66
C LEU A 392 9.06 36.51 -12.14
N ARG A 393 8.85 36.61 -10.82
CA ARG A 393 8.11 37.72 -10.18
C ARG A 393 8.84 39.07 -10.22
N ARG A 394 10.15 39.10 -10.43
CA ARG A 394 10.94 40.35 -10.56
C ARG A 394 10.78 41.05 -11.91
N LYS A 395 10.09 40.46 -12.90
CA LYS A 395 9.72 41.18 -14.14
C LYS A 395 8.57 42.17 -13.84
N PRO A 396 8.71 43.47 -14.14
CA PRO A 396 7.71 44.46 -13.77
C PRO A 396 6.47 44.35 -14.67
N GLY A 397 5.39 43.79 -14.12
CA GLY A 397 4.04 43.81 -14.66
C GLY A 397 3.06 44.21 -13.55
N LYS A 398 2.12 45.11 -13.87
CA LYS A 398 1.24 45.85 -12.95
C LYS A 398 0.65 45.00 -11.79
N LYS A 399 0.77 45.53 -10.56
CA LYS A 399 0.14 44.98 -9.34
C LYS A 399 -1.39 44.96 -9.47
N PRO A 400 -2.06 43.83 -9.17
CA PRO A 400 -3.46 43.85 -8.76
C PRO A 400 -3.54 44.27 -7.29
N GLU A 401 -4.53 45.10 -6.99
CA GLU A 401 -4.77 45.78 -5.73
C GLU A 401 -4.95 44.84 -4.53
N GLN A 402 -4.37 45.22 -3.40
CA GLN A 402 -4.60 44.62 -2.09
C GLN A 402 -6.07 44.80 -1.68
N LYS A 403 -6.85 43.72 -1.66
CA LYS A 403 -8.16 43.73 -0.97
C LYS A 403 -7.93 43.56 0.54
N LYS A 404 -8.39 44.57 1.27
CA LYS A 404 -8.40 44.70 2.73
C LYS A 404 -8.95 43.46 3.43
N ALA A 405 -8.32 43.13 4.55
CA ALA A 405 -8.79 42.16 5.54
C ALA A 405 -10.27 42.41 5.89
N ALA A 406 -11.10 41.38 5.72
CA ALA A 406 -12.46 41.37 6.19
C ALA A 406 -12.51 40.70 7.58
N LYS A 407 -13.25 41.34 8.48
CA LYS A 407 -13.48 41.03 9.89
C LYS A 407 -13.71 39.54 10.18
N GLU A 408 -13.06 39.07 11.23
CA GLU A 408 -13.50 37.92 12.03
C GLU A 408 -14.91 38.18 12.58
N THR A 409 -15.82 37.26 12.30
CA THR A 409 -16.85 36.66 13.17
C THR A 409 -18.08 36.31 12.32
N GLU A 410 -18.27 35.01 12.00
CA GLU A 410 -19.56 34.32 11.95
C GLU A 410 -19.36 32.84 11.52
N ASP A 411 -19.93 31.94 12.31
CA ASP A 411 -20.12 30.47 12.17
C ASP A 411 -19.43 29.70 10.99
N PRO A 412 -18.52 28.73 11.27
CA PRO A 412 -17.90 27.83 10.29
C PRO A 412 -18.87 27.04 9.41
N ILE A 413 -20.12 26.84 9.85
CA ILE A 413 -21.15 26.16 9.06
C ILE A 413 -21.61 27.04 7.89
N THR A 414 -21.72 28.36 8.11
CA THR A 414 -22.07 29.32 7.07
C THR A 414 -20.94 29.47 6.05
N ASP A 415 -19.69 29.41 6.49
CA ASP A 415 -18.50 29.43 5.63
C ASP A 415 -18.35 28.17 4.77
N ILE A 416 -18.69 26.99 5.30
CA ILE A 416 -18.78 25.76 4.51
C ILE A 416 -19.93 25.85 3.52
N MET A 417 -21.07 26.42 3.91
CA MET A 417 -22.18 26.66 2.99
C MET A 417 -21.83 27.71 1.92
N GLU A 418 -21.00 28.72 2.23
CA GLU A 418 -20.49 29.72 1.29
C GLU A 418 -19.36 29.19 0.40
N ILE A 419 -18.50 28.29 0.89
CA ILE A 419 -17.49 27.59 0.08
C ILE A 419 -18.16 26.56 -0.81
N LEU A 420 -19.16 25.85 -0.30
CA LEU A 420 -20.06 25.04 -1.11
C LEU A 420 -20.78 25.95 -2.11
N ALA A 421 -21.23 27.16 -1.77
CA ALA A 421 -21.81 28.18 -2.67
C ALA A 421 -20.82 28.77 -3.70
N ARG A 422 -19.54 28.97 -3.36
CA ARG A 422 -18.47 29.40 -4.27
C ARG A 422 -18.06 28.28 -5.21
N ASN A 423 -18.05 27.03 -4.74
CA ASN A 423 -17.95 25.84 -5.58
C ASN A 423 -19.24 25.64 -6.38
N ARG A 424 -20.43 25.98 -5.86
CA ARG A 424 -21.68 26.01 -6.63
C ARG A 424 -21.57 26.99 -7.78
N ARG A 425 -20.86 28.10 -7.62
CA ARG A 425 -20.65 29.10 -8.68
C ARG A 425 -19.75 28.58 -9.79
N LYS A 426 -18.61 27.96 -9.46
CA LYS A 426 -17.73 27.30 -10.46
C LYS A 426 -18.36 26.06 -11.09
N VAL A 427 -19.13 25.28 -10.33
CA VAL A 427 -19.87 24.13 -10.84
C VAL A 427 -21.09 24.60 -11.65
N ALA A 428 -21.72 25.71 -11.32
CA ALA A 428 -22.78 26.32 -12.14
C ALA A 428 -22.20 26.92 -13.42
N GLU A 429 -21.05 27.62 -13.35
CA GLU A 429 -20.28 28.08 -14.51
C GLU A 429 -19.92 26.90 -15.41
N TYR A 430 -19.38 25.81 -14.85
CA TYR A 430 -19.12 24.56 -15.57
C TYR A 430 -20.40 23.97 -16.16
N ALA A 431 -21.48 23.84 -15.37
CA ALA A 431 -22.75 23.26 -15.80
C ALA A 431 -23.40 24.00 -16.98
N VAL A 432 -23.16 25.32 -17.10
CA VAL A 432 -23.63 26.14 -18.24
C VAL A 432 -22.62 26.27 -19.36
N MET A 433 -21.39 25.76 -19.23
CA MET A 433 -20.41 25.80 -20.31
C MET A 433 -20.95 25.03 -21.53
N PRO A 434 -20.90 25.60 -22.74
CA PRO A 434 -21.11 24.84 -23.94
C PRO A 434 -20.02 23.75 -24.02
N GLY A 435 -20.39 22.53 -24.41
CA GLY A 435 -19.39 21.52 -24.74
C GLY A 435 -18.68 21.90 -26.03
N THR A 436 -17.74 21.07 -26.47
CA THR A 436 -16.90 21.38 -27.65
C THR A 436 -17.66 21.53 -28.98
N GLY A 437 -18.92 21.07 -29.04
CA GLY A 437 -19.70 21.05 -30.28
C GLY A 437 -19.21 20.03 -31.32
N TYR A 438 -18.13 19.28 -31.04
CA TYR A 438 -17.68 18.18 -31.88
C TYR A 438 -18.77 17.10 -31.94
N LYS A 439 -19.02 16.56 -33.14
CA LYS A 439 -20.05 15.54 -33.36
C LYS A 439 -19.42 14.15 -33.36
N ASP A 440 -18.46 13.93 -34.26
CA ASP A 440 -17.80 12.65 -34.46
C ASP A 440 -16.28 12.81 -34.28
N VAL A 441 -15.76 12.55 -33.08
CA VAL A 441 -14.35 12.79 -32.73
C VAL A 441 -13.75 11.68 -31.86
N LEU A 442 -12.51 11.32 -32.13
CA LEU A 442 -11.64 10.55 -31.25
C LEU A 442 -10.54 11.47 -30.72
N ALA A 443 -10.48 11.64 -29.41
CA ALA A 443 -9.44 12.42 -28.73
C ALA A 443 -8.53 11.49 -27.92
N VAL A 444 -7.23 11.59 -28.18
CA VAL A 444 -6.20 10.98 -27.36
C VAL A 444 -5.92 11.92 -26.20
N LEU A 445 -6.16 11.42 -24.98
CA LEU A 445 -5.96 12.16 -23.74
C LEU A 445 -4.89 11.52 -22.87
N LYS A 446 -4.24 10.45 -23.35
CA LYS A 446 -3.15 9.72 -22.69
C LYS A 446 -1.79 10.16 -23.22
N GLY A 447 -0.85 10.40 -22.29
CA GLY A 447 0.57 10.56 -22.59
C GLY A 447 1.30 9.23 -22.88
N TRP A 448 2.54 9.30 -23.36
CA TRP A 448 3.25 8.15 -23.94
C TRP A 448 3.91 7.18 -22.95
N SER A 449 4.37 7.65 -21.79
CA SER A 449 4.98 6.79 -20.78
C SER A 449 4.04 6.64 -19.59
N SER A 450 3.97 5.43 -19.06
CA SER A 450 3.07 5.17 -17.95
C SER A 450 3.56 4.07 -17.00
N PHE A 451 4.54 3.25 -17.43
CA PHE A 451 5.40 2.52 -16.50
C PHE A 451 6.47 3.45 -15.89
N VAL A 452 6.04 4.34 -15.01
CA VAL A 452 6.94 5.08 -14.11
C VAL A 452 6.54 4.67 -12.70
N PRO A 453 7.27 3.73 -12.05
CA PRO A 453 6.95 3.32 -10.69
C PRO A 453 6.89 4.55 -9.78
N VAL A 454 6.09 4.46 -8.73
CA VAL A 454 5.90 5.48 -7.69
C VAL A 454 7.25 5.95 -7.09
N GLU A 455 8.33 5.17 -7.24
CA GLU A 455 9.71 5.53 -6.87
C GLU A 455 10.39 6.57 -7.78
N LEU A 456 9.96 6.72 -9.04
CA LEU A 456 10.44 7.74 -9.99
C LEU A 456 9.70 9.09 -9.86
N TYR A 457 8.89 9.26 -8.82
CA TYR A 457 8.46 10.61 -8.37
C TYR A 457 9.64 11.50 -7.95
N LEU A 458 10.84 10.93 -7.82
CA LEU A 458 12.05 11.56 -7.28
C LEU A 458 13.05 12.08 -8.33
N ASP A 459 12.94 11.71 -9.62
CA ASP A 459 13.91 12.13 -10.65
C ASP A 459 13.29 13.18 -11.61
N TYR A 460 13.10 14.39 -11.08
CA TYR A 460 12.51 15.53 -11.79
C TYR A 460 13.50 16.18 -12.78
N ASP A 461 14.81 15.99 -12.57
CA ASP A 461 15.87 16.60 -13.38
C ASP A 461 16.07 15.86 -14.72
N ARG A 462 15.70 14.57 -14.83
CA ARG A 462 15.81 13.81 -16.09
C ARG A 462 14.69 14.08 -17.11
N PHE A 463 13.50 14.50 -16.68
CA PHE A 463 12.28 14.45 -17.51
C PHE A 463 11.47 15.77 -17.58
N GLY A 464 11.94 16.85 -16.95
CA GLY A 464 11.45 18.22 -17.20
C GLY A 464 10.06 18.59 -16.59
N LYS A 465 9.67 19.86 -16.74
CA LYS A 465 8.46 20.46 -16.12
C LYS A 465 7.13 20.14 -16.81
N GLN A 466 7.15 19.47 -17.97
CA GLN A 466 5.96 19.13 -18.76
C GLN A 466 5.70 17.63 -18.74
N PHE A 467 5.46 17.07 -17.56
CA PHE A 467 5.04 15.69 -17.42
C PHE A 467 3.55 15.55 -17.78
N HIS A 468 3.25 15.10 -19.00
CA HIS A 468 1.90 14.66 -19.37
C HIS A 468 1.68 13.24 -18.85
N ARG A 469 1.38 13.15 -17.55
CA ARG A 469 1.08 11.87 -16.89
C ARG A 469 -0.34 11.43 -17.23
N GLY A 470 -0.49 10.14 -17.48
CA GLY A 470 -1.79 9.47 -17.54
C GLY A 470 -2.77 10.01 -18.58
N GLY A 471 -3.93 9.39 -18.61
CA GLY A 471 -5.03 9.78 -19.48
C GLY A 471 -5.86 8.60 -19.89
N GLY A 472 -6.41 8.65 -21.09
CA GLY A 472 -7.32 7.68 -21.68
C GLY A 472 -7.72 8.16 -23.07
N TYR A 473 -8.86 7.71 -23.55
CA TYR A 473 -9.44 8.17 -24.81
C TYR A 473 -10.83 8.72 -24.56
N PHE A 474 -11.20 9.70 -25.38
CA PHE A 474 -12.59 10.11 -25.48
C PHE A 474 -13.06 9.95 -26.92
N ILE A 475 -14.06 9.11 -27.11
CA ILE A 475 -14.66 8.80 -28.40
C ILE A 475 -16.08 9.35 -28.39
N LYS A 476 -16.41 10.25 -29.29
CA LYS A 476 -17.75 10.83 -29.41
C LYS A 476 -18.29 10.52 -30.80
N ALA A 477 -19.50 9.97 -30.86
CA ALA A 477 -20.27 9.78 -32.09
C ALA A 477 -21.68 10.39 -31.91
N GLY A 478 -21.97 11.48 -32.62
CA GLY A 478 -23.10 12.37 -32.35
C GLY A 478 -23.17 12.79 -30.87
N GLU A 479 -24.27 12.49 -30.18
CA GLU A 479 -24.49 12.86 -28.77
C GLU A 479 -23.90 11.86 -27.75
N ARG A 480 -23.08 10.90 -28.21
CA ARG A 480 -22.65 9.74 -27.42
C ARG A 480 -21.14 9.74 -27.20
N GLY A 481 -20.74 10.24 -26.04
CA GLY A 481 -19.35 10.17 -25.59
C GLY A 481 -19.07 8.90 -24.81
N VAL A 482 -17.98 8.23 -25.17
CA VAL A 482 -17.41 7.08 -24.49
C VAL A 482 -16.01 7.45 -24.01
N ILE A 483 -15.82 7.44 -22.70
CA ILE A 483 -14.51 7.51 -22.07
C ILE A 483 -13.94 6.09 -22.06
N VAL A 484 -12.67 5.93 -22.42
CA VAL A 484 -11.93 4.68 -22.34
C VAL A 484 -10.71 4.88 -21.45
N ASP A 485 -10.59 4.04 -20.43
CA ASP A 485 -9.46 3.98 -19.49
C ASP A 485 -9.07 5.34 -18.90
N PRO A 486 -9.94 5.99 -18.09
CA PRO A 486 -9.63 7.27 -17.45
C PRO A 486 -8.62 7.11 -16.30
N GLY A 487 -7.34 7.04 -16.65
CA GLY A 487 -6.22 7.04 -15.73
C GLY A 487 -5.93 8.40 -15.07
N LEU A 488 -4.72 8.52 -14.55
CA LEU A 488 -4.22 9.77 -13.94
C LEU A 488 -4.42 10.97 -14.88
N ASP A 489 -4.81 12.11 -14.33
CA ASP A 489 -5.00 13.39 -15.04
C ASP A 489 -6.01 13.38 -16.22
N PHE A 490 -6.78 12.31 -16.42
CA PHE A 490 -7.77 12.22 -17.50
C PHE A 490 -8.71 13.44 -17.55
N LEU A 491 -9.32 13.82 -16.43
CA LEU A 491 -10.27 14.95 -16.39
C LEU A 491 -9.61 16.29 -16.71
N MET A 492 -8.35 16.47 -16.31
CA MET A 492 -7.60 17.67 -16.66
C MET A 492 -7.35 17.73 -18.17
N ASN A 493 -6.90 16.62 -18.77
CA ASN A 493 -6.66 16.54 -20.20
C ASN A 493 -7.98 16.70 -20.98
N PHE A 494 -9.05 16.04 -20.54
CA PHE A 494 -10.39 16.13 -21.09
C PHE A 494 -10.91 17.57 -21.10
N ALA A 495 -10.86 18.25 -19.95
CA ALA A 495 -11.27 19.65 -19.83
C ALA A 495 -10.37 20.61 -20.63
N SER A 496 -9.06 20.34 -20.72
CA SER A 496 -8.13 21.17 -21.49
C SER A 496 -8.42 21.18 -22.99
N GLN A 497 -9.07 20.13 -23.50
CA GLN A 497 -9.55 20.05 -24.88
C GLN A 497 -10.96 20.65 -25.05
N GLY A 498 -11.52 21.24 -23.99
CA GLY A 498 -12.85 21.83 -23.97
C GLY A 498 -13.99 20.85 -23.78
N PHE A 499 -13.71 19.55 -23.58
CA PHE A 499 -14.76 18.55 -23.39
C PHE A 499 -15.44 18.70 -22.04
N HIS A 500 -16.74 18.39 -22.03
CA HIS A 500 -17.57 18.53 -20.85
C HIS A 500 -18.22 17.21 -20.45
N ILE A 501 -18.41 16.97 -19.13
CA ILE A 501 -18.97 15.71 -18.60
C ILE A 501 -20.36 15.39 -19.19
N LYS A 502 -21.13 16.44 -19.51
CA LYS A 502 -22.40 16.37 -20.24
C LYS A 502 -22.30 15.78 -21.64
N GLU A 503 -21.13 15.55 -22.19
CA GLU A 503 -20.93 14.88 -23.48
C GLU A 503 -20.74 13.36 -23.29
N VAL A 504 -20.50 12.91 -22.07
CA VAL A 504 -20.21 11.52 -21.71
C VAL A 504 -21.50 10.73 -21.47
N LYS A 505 -21.54 9.49 -21.94
CA LYS A 505 -22.62 8.51 -21.76
C LYS A 505 -22.10 7.21 -21.17
N HIS A 506 -20.89 6.82 -21.56
CA HIS A 506 -20.28 5.57 -21.13
C HIS A 506 -18.85 5.82 -20.65
N VAL A 507 -18.44 5.06 -19.65
CA VAL A 507 -17.05 4.95 -19.21
C VAL A 507 -16.69 3.47 -19.32
N LEU A 508 -15.62 3.15 -20.04
CA LEU A 508 -15.07 1.81 -20.22
C LEU A 508 -13.73 1.72 -19.50
N VAL A 509 -13.53 0.69 -18.69
CA VAL A 509 -12.24 0.41 -18.05
C VAL A 509 -11.80 -1.01 -18.33
N SER A 510 -10.67 -1.14 -19.01
CA SER A 510 -10.15 -2.39 -19.54
C SER A 510 -9.34 -3.21 -18.53
N ARG A 511 -8.76 -2.56 -17.51
CA ARG A 511 -7.98 -3.22 -16.44
C ARG A 511 -7.87 -2.44 -15.13
N ASP A 512 -7.58 -3.15 -14.05
CA ASP A 512 -7.42 -2.59 -12.70
C ASP A 512 -6.00 -2.14 -12.42
N HIS A 513 -5.65 -1.02 -13.04
CA HIS A 513 -4.37 -0.36 -12.87
C HIS A 513 -4.56 1.17 -12.81
N ILE A 514 -3.73 1.86 -12.03
CA ILE A 514 -3.85 3.30 -11.78
C ILE A 514 -3.86 4.13 -13.08
N GLU A 515 -3.15 3.65 -14.12
CA GLU A 515 -3.13 4.28 -15.43
C GLU A 515 -4.43 4.19 -16.24
N HIS A 516 -5.38 3.36 -15.82
CA HIS A 516 -6.66 3.13 -16.51
C HIS A 516 -7.86 3.53 -15.65
N SER A 517 -7.73 3.53 -14.31
CA SER A 517 -8.88 3.70 -13.41
C SER A 517 -8.78 4.89 -12.44
N ALA A 518 -7.64 5.56 -12.31
CA ALA A 518 -7.42 6.55 -11.24
C ALA A 518 -8.34 7.77 -11.23
N ASN A 519 -9.00 8.13 -12.33
CA ASN A 519 -9.95 9.24 -12.38
C ASN A 519 -11.42 8.83 -12.30
N LEU A 520 -11.74 7.54 -12.10
CA LEU A 520 -13.12 7.07 -11.97
C LEU A 520 -13.90 7.81 -10.88
N THR A 521 -13.38 7.88 -9.66
CA THR A 521 -14.04 8.57 -8.53
C THR A 521 -14.26 10.04 -8.83
N SER A 522 -13.30 10.70 -9.49
CA SER A 522 -13.42 12.10 -9.87
C SER A 522 -14.49 12.31 -10.94
N ILE A 523 -14.63 11.39 -11.90
CA ILE A 523 -15.67 11.41 -12.93
C ILE A 523 -17.05 11.28 -12.28
N VAL A 524 -17.22 10.32 -11.36
CA VAL A 524 -18.50 10.10 -10.65
C VAL A 524 -18.88 11.33 -9.82
N ASN A 525 -17.91 11.92 -9.11
CA ASN A 525 -18.13 13.16 -8.37
C ASN A 525 -18.57 14.31 -9.28
N LEU A 526 -17.90 14.47 -10.42
CA LEU A 526 -18.22 15.53 -11.38
C LEU A 526 -19.61 15.32 -12.01
N GLU A 527 -19.97 14.07 -12.32
CA GLU A 527 -21.30 13.71 -12.80
C GLU A 527 -22.39 14.01 -11.77
N ASN A 528 -22.22 13.53 -10.53
CA ASN A 528 -23.15 13.77 -9.43
C ASN A 528 -23.36 15.26 -9.18
N GLN A 529 -22.27 16.04 -9.20
CA GLN A 529 -22.33 17.49 -9.10
C GLN A 529 -23.12 18.09 -10.26
N TRP A 530 -22.82 17.72 -11.51
CA TRP A 530 -23.52 18.22 -12.69
C TRP A 530 -25.03 17.94 -12.66
N LEU A 531 -25.44 16.72 -12.27
CA LEU A 531 -26.85 16.32 -12.16
C LEU A 531 -27.64 17.16 -11.15
N LEU A 532 -26.99 17.71 -10.11
CA LEU A 532 -27.64 18.58 -9.14
C LEU A 532 -27.98 19.97 -9.71
N TYR A 533 -27.21 20.47 -10.69
CA TYR A 533 -27.39 21.80 -11.29
C TYR A 533 -28.22 21.82 -12.58
N ASP A 534 -28.24 20.73 -13.35
CA ASP A 534 -29.07 20.60 -14.56
C ASP A 534 -30.57 20.38 -14.23
N GLN A 535 -31.10 21.18 -13.31
CA GLN A 535 -32.52 21.15 -12.93
C GLN A 535 -33.49 21.57 -14.05
N PRO A 536 -33.15 22.50 -14.98
CA PRO A 536 -34.11 22.94 -15.99
C PRO A 536 -34.31 21.95 -17.14
N THR A 537 -33.32 21.11 -17.49
CA THR A 537 -33.42 20.26 -18.68
C THR A 537 -33.72 18.79 -18.41
N ARG A 538 -33.29 18.17 -17.29
CA ARG A 538 -33.57 16.77 -16.85
C ARG A 538 -33.64 15.70 -17.97
N LYS A 539 -33.08 15.96 -19.15
CA LYS A 539 -33.27 15.16 -20.37
C LYS A 539 -32.20 14.09 -20.50
N LYS A 540 -31.09 14.21 -19.77
CA LYS A 540 -29.97 13.28 -19.85
C LYS A 540 -29.93 12.36 -18.63
N GLY A 541 -29.91 11.04 -18.87
CA GLY A 541 -29.68 10.02 -17.84
C GLY A 541 -28.22 9.95 -17.38
N ARG A 542 -27.98 9.22 -16.28
CA ARG A 542 -26.64 8.95 -15.73
C ARG A 542 -25.71 8.26 -16.73
N ILE A 543 -24.41 8.42 -16.52
CA ILE A 543 -23.32 7.70 -17.19
C ILE A 543 -23.36 6.23 -16.77
N THR A 544 -23.19 5.34 -17.74
CA THR A 544 -23.02 3.91 -17.48
C THR A 544 -21.53 3.57 -17.41
N TYR A 545 -21.10 2.96 -16.30
CA TYR A 545 -19.74 2.52 -16.03
C TYR A 545 -19.61 1.04 -16.37
N HIS A 546 -18.73 0.72 -17.30
CA HIS A 546 -18.50 -0.62 -17.80
C HIS A 546 -17.08 -1.04 -17.44
N LEU A 547 -16.96 -1.94 -16.48
CA LEU A 547 -15.70 -2.27 -15.81
C LEU A 547 -15.32 -3.71 -16.07
N ASN A 548 -14.04 -3.98 -16.27
CA ASN A 548 -13.52 -5.36 -16.25
C ASN A 548 -13.78 -6.03 -14.87
N PRO A 549 -13.61 -7.36 -14.74
CA PRO A 549 -13.95 -8.06 -13.51
C PRO A 549 -13.21 -7.56 -12.25
N ALA A 550 -11.91 -7.28 -12.37
CA ALA A 550 -11.09 -6.76 -11.28
C ALA A 550 -11.53 -5.34 -10.85
N CYS A 551 -11.62 -4.39 -11.78
CA CYS A 551 -12.11 -3.03 -11.51
C CYS A 551 -13.53 -3.04 -10.98
N HIS A 552 -14.40 -3.88 -11.51
CA HIS A 552 -15.76 -3.98 -11.00
C HIS A 552 -15.73 -4.38 -9.53
N LYS A 553 -14.92 -5.38 -9.14
CA LYS A 553 -14.77 -5.76 -7.73
C LYS A 553 -14.20 -4.62 -6.88
N THR A 554 -13.19 -3.91 -7.39
CA THR A 554 -12.47 -2.84 -6.68
C THR A 554 -13.33 -1.58 -6.49
N TYR A 555 -14.05 -1.16 -7.54
CA TYR A 555 -14.78 0.11 -7.56
C TYR A 555 -16.29 -0.02 -7.33
N LEU A 556 -16.87 -1.23 -7.36
CA LEU A 556 -18.30 -1.42 -7.07
C LEU A 556 -18.73 -0.83 -5.72
N PRO A 557 -17.99 -1.02 -4.60
CA PRO A 557 -18.37 -0.38 -3.33
C PRO A 557 -18.35 1.15 -3.42
N VAL A 558 -17.34 1.71 -4.12
CA VAL A 558 -17.20 3.16 -4.31
C VAL A 558 -18.37 3.71 -5.14
N LEU A 559 -18.72 3.04 -6.24
CA LEU A 559 -19.86 3.43 -7.09
C LEU A 559 -21.18 3.36 -6.32
N ALA A 560 -21.38 2.30 -5.53
CA ALA A 560 -22.56 2.14 -4.68
C ALA A 560 -22.67 3.25 -3.62
N ASP A 561 -21.59 3.55 -2.90
CA ASP A 561 -21.54 4.62 -1.90
C ASP A 561 -21.81 6.00 -2.52
N MET A 562 -21.33 6.22 -3.74
CA MET A 562 -21.57 7.45 -4.51
C MET A 562 -22.95 7.49 -5.18
N SER A 563 -23.84 6.55 -4.82
CA SER A 563 -25.22 6.45 -5.32
C SER A 563 -25.32 6.31 -6.84
N VAL A 564 -24.30 5.70 -7.46
CA VAL A 564 -24.39 5.22 -8.84
C VAL A 564 -25.29 3.99 -8.80
N GLY A 565 -26.58 4.15 -9.09
CA GLY A 565 -27.54 3.06 -8.97
C GLY A 565 -27.16 1.85 -9.83
N SER A 566 -27.43 0.64 -9.35
CA SER A 566 -26.97 -0.64 -9.93
C SER A 566 -27.28 -0.90 -11.41
N LYS A 567 -28.21 -0.15 -12.02
CA LYS A 567 -28.49 -0.21 -13.46
C LYS A 567 -27.46 0.55 -14.33
N TYR A 568 -26.60 1.34 -13.71
CA TYR A 568 -25.59 2.18 -14.36
C TYR A 568 -24.17 1.63 -14.20
N GLU A 569 -24.02 0.47 -13.58
CA GLU A 569 -22.76 -0.27 -13.52
C GLU A 569 -22.93 -1.58 -14.31
N ARG A 570 -21.92 -1.95 -15.07
CA ARG A 570 -21.88 -3.17 -15.87
C ARG A 570 -20.52 -3.82 -15.77
N LYS A 571 -20.51 -5.12 -15.55
CA LYS A 571 -19.31 -5.95 -15.65
C LYS A 571 -19.10 -6.36 -17.11
N ILE A 572 -17.88 -6.17 -17.62
CA ILE A 572 -17.45 -6.68 -18.94
C ILE A 572 -16.55 -7.89 -18.70
N GLU A 573 -17.00 -9.05 -19.16
CA GLU A 573 -16.20 -10.27 -19.26
C GLU A 573 -15.51 -10.39 -20.64
N PRO A 574 -14.19 -10.61 -20.70
CA PRO A 574 -13.45 -10.68 -21.96
C PRO A 574 -13.88 -11.81 -22.91
N ASN A 575 -14.59 -12.82 -22.41
CA ASN A 575 -14.95 -14.04 -23.16
C ASN A 575 -16.41 -14.06 -23.66
N GLN A 576 -17.18 -13.00 -23.43
CA GLN A 576 -18.57 -12.91 -23.88
C GLN A 576 -18.64 -12.20 -25.25
N LEU A 577 -19.42 -12.77 -26.18
CA LEU A 577 -19.65 -12.18 -27.49
C LEU A 577 -20.58 -10.96 -27.39
N SER A 578 -20.10 -9.83 -27.93
CA SER A 578 -20.78 -8.56 -28.22
C SER A 578 -21.57 -7.90 -27.07
N TYR A 579 -21.07 -6.75 -26.63
CA TYR A 579 -21.70 -5.88 -25.64
C TYR A 579 -22.34 -4.68 -26.33
N PHE A 580 -23.64 -4.49 -26.14
CA PHE A 580 -24.31 -3.26 -26.56
C PHE A 580 -24.24 -2.23 -25.43
N LEU A 581 -23.42 -1.19 -25.62
CA LEU A 581 -23.39 -0.07 -24.68
C LEU A 581 -24.71 0.71 -24.78
N ASP A 582 -25.15 0.94 -26.02
CA ASP A 582 -26.49 1.41 -26.38
C ASP A 582 -26.84 0.99 -27.83
N GLY A 583 -27.98 1.46 -28.38
CA GLY A 583 -28.45 1.10 -29.72
C GLY A 583 -27.58 1.59 -30.90
N SER A 584 -26.45 2.23 -30.65
CA SER A 584 -25.55 2.77 -31.68
C SER A 584 -24.06 2.53 -31.43
N VAL A 585 -23.73 1.96 -30.26
CA VAL A 585 -22.36 1.58 -29.89
C VAL A 585 -22.37 0.11 -29.47
N GLU A 586 -21.79 -0.72 -30.31
CA GLU A 586 -21.55 -2.14 -30.07
C GLU A 586 -20.06 -2.38 -29.81
N LEU A 587 -19.75 -3.28 -28.88
CA LEU A 587 -18.41 -3.54 -28.41
C LEU A 587 -18.11 -5.04 -28.46
N ASP A 588 -17.20 -5.44 -29.33
CA ASP A 588 -16.69 -6.80 -29.41
C ASP A 588 -15.43 -6.92 -28.57
N VAL A 589 -15.54 -7.54 -27.40
CA VAL A 589 -14.45 -7.63 -26.42
C VAL A 589 -13.66 -8.92 -26.61
N PHE A 590 -12.35 -8.87 -26.38
CA PHE A 590 -11.47 -10.04 -26.43
C PHE A 590 -10.40 -9.96 -25.32
N PRO A 591 -9.94 -11.10 -24.80
CA PRO A 591 -8.92 -11.13 -23.74
C PRO A 591 -7.60 -10.55 -24.26
N ALA A 592 -6.94 -9.75 -23.42
CA ALA A 592 -5.56 -9.31 -23.63
C ALA A 592 -4.61 -10.18 -22.80
N ARG A 593 -3.36 -10.37 -23.26
CA ARG A 593 -2.35 -11.17 -22.56
C ARG A 593 -1.33 -10.25 -21.91
N PHE A 594 -1.66 -9.77 -20.72
CA PHE A 594 -0.74 -9.02 -19.86
C PHE A 594 -0.53 -9.80 -18.55
N CYS A 595 0.68 -10.32 -18.32
CA CYS A 595 0.98 -11.08 -17.11
C CYS A 595 1.33 -10.09 -15.97
N PRO A 596 0.67 -10.13 -14.80
CA PRO A 596 -0.10 -11.25 -14.24
C PRO A 596 -1.63 -11.07 -14.18
N GLU A 597 -2.24 -10.18 -14.96
CA GLU A 597 -3.66 -9.78 -14.82
C GLU A 597 -4.58 -10.53 -15.81
N PRO A 598 -5.30 -11.58 -15.38
CA PRO A 598 -6.14 -12.41 -16.27
C PRO A 598 -7.40 -11.70 -16.79
N ASP A 599 -7.73 -10.54 -16.23
CA ASP A 599 -9.00 -9.84 -16.43
C ASP A 599 -8.90 -8.66 -17.42
N THR A 600 -7.76 -8.49 -18.09
CA THR A 600 -7.54 -7.39 -19.07
C THR A 600 -8.17 -7.73 -20.41
N PHE A 601 -8.77 -6.73 -21.08
CA PHE A 601 -9.33 -6.90 -22.41
C PHE A 601 -8.94 -5.82 -23.42
N GLY A 602 -8.91 -6.20 -24.69
CA GLY A 602 -9.03 -5.29 -25.83
C GLY A 602 -10.45 -5.33 -26.40
N PHE A 603 -10.75 -4.45 -27.35
CA PHE A 603 -12.07 -4.43 -27.98
C PHE A 603 -12.07 -3.89 -29.40
N VAL A 604 -13.13 -4.19 -30.15
CA VAL A 604 -13.55 -3.46 -31.34
C VAL A 604 -14.85 -2.75 -31.05
N MET A 605 -14.86 -1.43 -31.22
CA MET A 605 -16.03 -0.58 -31.04
C MET A 605 -16.64 -0.26 -32.40
N ASN A 606 -17.83 -0.77 -32.65
CA ASN A 606 -18.62 -0.49 -33.84
C ASN A 606 -19.55 0.69 -33.54
N LEU A 607 -19.26 1.85 -34.16
CA LEU A 607 -19.96 3.11 -33.98
C LEU A 607 -20.84 3.40 -35.18
N ARG A 608 -22.02 3.99 -34.93
CA ARG A 608 -22.79 4.69 -35.96
C ARG A 608 -22.60 6.20 -35.78
N LEU A 609 -22.00 6.84 -36.77
CA LEU A 609 -21.76 8.28 -36.82
C LEU A 609 -23.05 9.06 -37.06
N GLU A 610 -23.00 10.39 -36.96
CA GLU A 610 -24.18 11.24 -37.15
C GLU A 610 -24.72 11.22 -38.59
N ASP A 611 -23.84 11.10 -39.58
CA ASP A 611 -24.20 10.93 -40.99
C ASP A 611 -24.80 9.54 -41.31
N GLY A 612 -24.81 8.63 -40.32
CA GLY A 612 -25.33 7.28 -40.45
C GLY A 612 -24.29 6.24 -40.88
N GLU A 613 -23.07 6.65 -41.23
CA GLU A 613 -21.97 5.75 -41.57
C GLU A 613 -21.51 4.94 -40.36
N LYS A 614 -20.93 3.77 -40.64
CA LYS A 614 -20.34 2.92 -39.59
C LYS A 614 -18.84 3.15 -39.50
N ARG A 615 -18.33 3.24 -38.28
CA ARG A 615 -16.88 3.27 -37.99
C ARG A 615 -16.49 2.20 -37.00
N ARG A 616 -15.42 1.47 -37.32
CA ARG A 616 -14.88 0.41 -36.45
C ARG A 616 -13.57 0.89 -35.83
N ILE A 617 -13.53 0.98 -34.51
CA ILE A 617 -12.35 1.41 -33.75
C ILE A 617 -11.82 0.23 -32.94
N GLY A 618 -10.62 -0.24 -33.28
CA GLY A 618 -9.90 -1.25 -32.50
C GLY A 618 -9.13 -0.60 -31.35
N TYR A 619 -9.17 -1.22 -30.18
CA TYR A 619 -8.37 -0.83 -29.02
C TYR A 619 -7.68 -2.05 -28.41
N ILE A 620 -6.41 -1.86 -28.06
CA ILE A 620 -5.62 -2.84 -27.33
C ILE A 620 -5.19 -2.22 -26.00
N SER A 621 -5.51 -2.90 -24.90
CA SER A 621 -5.01 -2.56 -23.57
C SER A 621 -3.71 -3.32 -23.31
N GLU A 622 -2.58 -2.60 -23.37
CA GLU A 622 -1.24 -3.00 -22.91
C GLU A 622 -0.98 -4.51 -22.88
N THR A 623 -0.71 -5.11 -24.03
CA THR A 623 -0.60 -6.57 -24.17
C THR A 623 0.72 -6.99 -24.80
N ASP A 624 1.17 -8.21 -24.50
CA ASP A 624 2.09 -8.93 -25.38
C ASP A 624 1.39 -9.21 -26.72
N PHE A 625 2.16 -9.28 -27.82
CA PHE A 625 1.61 -9.76 -29.10
C PHE A 625 1.26 -11.25 -29.05
N PHE A 626 0.10 -11.62 -29.60
CA PHE A 626 -0.30 -12.99 -29.89
C PHE A 626 -1.17 -13.04 -31.15
N GLU A 627 -1.21 -14.20 -31.80
CA GLU A 627 -1.72 -14.37 -33.17
C GLU A 627 -3.20 -14.03 -33.35
N ASP A 628 -3.99 -14.04 -32.28
CA ASP A 628 -5.42 -13.69 -32.38
C ASP A 628 -5.66 -12.18 -32.50
N ILE A 629 -4.72 -11.31 -32.08
CA ILE A 629 -4.94 -9.84 -32.08
C ILE A 629 -5.26 -9.33 -33.50
N PRO A 630 -4.45 -9.61 -34.54
CA PRO A 630 -4.76 -9.12 -35.88
C PRO A 630 -6.07 -9.69 -36.44
N VAL A 631 -6.40 -10.94 -36.08
CA VAL A 631 -7.67 -11.57 -36.46
C VAL A 631 -8.86 -10.80 -35.88
N LYS A 632 -8.78 -10.38 -34.62
CA LYS A 632 -9.84 -9.61 -33.95
C LYS A 632 -9.96 -8.18 -34.50
N LEU A 633 -8.84 -7.55 -34.84
CA LEU A 633 -8.81 -6.14 -35.25
C LEU A 633 -8.93 -5.92 -36.77
N ARG A 634 -9.03 -6.99 -37.56
CA ARG A 634 -9.18 -6.89 -39.02
C ARG A 634 -10.42 -6.09 -39.43
N GLY A 635 -10.25 -5.21 -40.42
CA GLY A 635 -11.31 -4.34 -40.92
C GLY A 635 -11.73 -3.23 -39.95
N CYS A 636 -10.91 -2.88 -38.95
CA CYS A 636 -11.08 -1.64 -38.20
C CYS A 636 -10.65 -0.44 -39.07
N ASP A 637 -11.37 0.68 -38.98
CA ASP A 637 -10.95 1.93 -39.64
C ASP A 637 -9.79 2.59 -38.88
N VAL A 638 -9.85 2.57 -37.56
CA VAL A 638 -8.84 3.13 -36.67
C VAL A 638 -8.41 2.05 -35.68
N ILE A 639 -7.10 1.88 -35.47
CA ILE A 639 -6.57 0.99 -34.45
C ILE A 639 -5.71 1.79 -33.47
N MET A 640 -6.08 1.75 -32.19
CA MET A 640 -5.32 2.29 -31.07
C MET A 640 -4.51 1.14 -30.44
N ALA A 641 -3.21 1.09 -30.74
CA ALA A 641 -2.34 -0.04 -30.43
C ALA A 641 -1.38 0.25 -29.29
N HIS A 642 -1.50 -0.52 -28.20
CA HIS A 642 -0.66 -0.42 -27.01
C HIS A 642 0.01 -1.77 -26.75
N PHE A 643 1.28 -1.91 -27.16
CA PHE A 643 2.06 -3.10 -26.90
C PHE A 643 3.00 -2.89 -25.71
N SER A 644 3.09 -3.90 -24.85
CA SER A 644 4.02 -3.94 -23.72
C SER A 644 4.72 -5.31 -23.68
N VAL A 645 5.76 -5.44 -22.86
CA VAL A 645 6.43 -6.73 -22.59
C VAL A 645 6.19 -7.10 -21.13
N SER A 646 5.74 -8.33 -20.89
CA SER A 646 5.63 -8.88 -19.53
C SER A 646 6.94 -8.76 -18.72
N PRO A 647 6.91 -8.30 -17.45
CA PRO A 647 8.09 -8.25 -16.58
C PRO A 647 8.82 -9.60 -16.42
N SER A 648 8.09 -10.72 -16.44
CA SER A 648 8.68 -12.06 -16.35
C SER A 648 9.46 -12.48 -17.61
N LYS A 649 9.14 -11.91 -18.77
CA LYS A 649 9.92 -12.08 -20.02
C LYS A 649 11.07 -11.09 -20.09
N ALA A 650 10.89 -9.88 -19.55
CA ALA A 650 11.94 -8.88 -19.40
C ALA A 650 13.15 -9.42 -18.62
N VAL A 651 12.91 -10.07 -17.49
CA VAL A 651 13.96 -10.67 -16.63
C VAL A 651 14.69 -11.83 -17.34
N LYS A 652 13.97 -12.70 -18.04
CA LYS A 652 14.59 -13.82 -18.79
C LYS A 652 15.43 -13.34 -19.97
N VAL A 653 15.06 -12.25 -20.63
CA VAL A 653 15.84 -11.66 -21.73
C VAL A 653 17.09 -10.96 -21.19
N SER A 654 17.02 -10.32 -20.00
CA SER A 654 18.21 -9.75 -19.35
C SER A 654 19.19 -10.79 -18.83
N GLU A 655 18.70 -11.95 -18.36
CA GLU A 655 19.55 -13.04 -17.88
C GLU A 655 20.25 -13.81 -19.01
N ALA A 656 19.64 -13.88 -20.20
CA ALA A 656 20.18 -14.66 -21.31
C ALA A 656 21.33 -13.98 -22.08
N ASN A 657 21.38 -12.65 -22.11
CA ASN A 657 22.27 -11.90 -23.02
C ASN A 657 23.33 -11.02 -22.33
N GLY A 658 23.41 -10.99 -20.99
CA GLY A 658 24.49 -10.30 -20.26
C GLY A 658 24.58 -8.77 -20.45
N GLU A 659 23.74 -8.19 -21.31
CA GLU A 659 23.59 -6.76 -21.53
C GLU A 659 22.10 -6.40 -21.50
N CYS A 660 21.78 -5.30 -20.83
CA CYS A 660 20.41 -4.81 -20.73
C CYS A 660 19.84 -4.58 -22.14
N ALA A 661 18.65 -5.09 -22.45
CA ALA A 661 17.99 -4.86 -23.75
C ALA A 661 17.84 -3.36 -24.11
N SER A 662 17.93 -2.48 -23.10
CA SER A 662 18.00 -1.02 -23.28
C SER A 662 19.33 -0.54 -23.86
N ALA A 663 20.45 -1.18 -23.49
CA ALA A 663 21.79 -0.84 -23.93
C ALA A 663 22.01 -1.20 -25.40
N GLU A 664 21.45 -2.31 -25.88
CA GLU A 664 21.53 -2.70 -27.30
C GLU A 664 20.64 -1.81 -28.19
N LEU A 665 19.45 -1.40 -27.71
CA LEU A 665 18.62 -0.41 -28.40
C LEU A 665 19.29 0.98 -28.40
N GLU A 666 19.87 1.40 -27.28
CA GLU A 666 20.69 2.62 -27.18
C GLU A 666 21.93 2.54 -28.07
N ARG A 667 22.59 1.39 -28.18
CA ARG A 667 23.79 1.19 -29.00
C ARG A 667 23.43 1.27 -30.48
N VAL A 668 22.39 0.56 -30.90
CA VAL A 668 21.87 0.63 -32.28
C VAL A 668 21.44 2.06 -32.63
N LEU A 669 20.76 2.77 -31.72
CA LEU A 669 20.36 4.17 -31.93
C LEU A 669 21.57 5.13 -31.90
N ARG A 670 22.50 5.02 -30.95
CA ARG A 670 23.70 5.87 -30.83
C ARG A 670 24.69 5.66 -31.97
N GLU A 671 24.90 4.42 -32.42
CA GLU A 671 25.75 4.09 -33.57
C GLU A 671 25.12 4.56 -34.90
N THR A 672 23.79 4.73 -34.97
CA THR A 672 23.09 5.22 -36.18
C THR A 672 22.76 6.72 -36.18
N THR A 673 22.73 7.39 -35.04
CA THR A 673 22.27 8.79 -34.93
C THR A 673 23.34 9.77 -34.46
N GLY A 674 24.63 9.56 -34.77
CA GLY A 674 25.69 10.54 -34.46
C GLY A 674 25.19 11.97 -34.69
N SER A 675 24.99 12.69 -33.59
CA SER A 675 23.90 13.66 -33.35
C SER A 675 23.36 14.46 -34.54
N ASP A 676 22.03 14.55 -34.58
CA ASP A 676 21.21 15.42 -35.44
C ASP A 676 21.22 15.11 -36.94
N ILE A 677 20.00 14.99 -37.47
CA ILE A 677 19.61 15.03 -38.88
C ILE A 677 19.65 13.67 -39.61
N ILE A 678 18.45 13.08 -39.63
CA ILE A 678 17.96 12.07 -40.58
C ILE A 678 18.45 12.41 -41.99
N THR A 679 19.32 11.57 -42.56
CA THR A 679 19.32 11.05 -43.96
C THR A 679 20.70 10.42 -44.20
N ALA A 680 20.73 9.16 -44.65
CA ALA A 680 21.92 8.37 -45.05
C ALA A 680 22.64 7.54 -43.96
N HIS A 681 22.04 6.41 -43.55
CA HIS A 681 22.71 5.10 -43.37
C HIS A 681 21.74 4.05 -42.78
N PHE A 682 20.74 3.64 -43.56
CA PHE A 682 19.95 2.42 -43.26
C PHE A 682 19.81 1.50 -44.49
N THR A 683 20.74 1.62 -45.44
CA THR A 683 20.81 0.79 -46.65
C THR A 683 21.90 -0.30 -46.60
N SER A 684 22.68 -0.43 -45.53
CA SER A 684 23.85 -1.34 -45.52
C SER A 684 23.93 -2.38 -44.40
N LEU A 685 23.00 -2.48 -43.46
CA LEU A 685 23.06 -3.54 -42.44
C LEU A 685 22.08 -4.68 -42.72
N GLY A 686 22.45 -5.49 -43.71
CA GLY A 686 22.04 -6.89 -43.74
C GLY A 686 22.95 -7.69 -42.82
N THR A 687 22.57 -7.87 -41.55
CA THR A 687 22.95 -8.99 -40.66
C THR A 687 22.36 -8.80 -39.25
N SER A 688 21.52 -9.76 -38.83
CA SER A 688 21.36 -10.28 -37.45
C SER A 688 21.20 -9.35 -36.22
N VAL A 689 20.41 -8.26 -36.26
CA VAL A 689 20.01 -7.53 -35.04
C VAL A 689 18.55 -7.81 -34.68
N GLN A 690 18.28 -8.35 -33.48
CA GLN A 690 16.91 -8.62 -33.00
C GLN A 690 16.17 -7.31 -32.68
N ARG A 691 14.98 -7.11 -33.27
CA ARG A 691 14.11 -5.94 -33.01
C ARG A 691 13.38 -6.09 -31.67
N PRO A 692 13.05 -4.98 -30.95
CA PRO A 692 12.30 -5.04 -29.70
C PRO A 692 10.95 -5.72 -29.87
N ALA A 693 10.53 -6.57 -28.91
CA ALA A 693 9.30 -7.34 -29.00
C ALA A 693 8.03 -6.48 -29.29
N PRO A 694 7.85 -5.28 -28.69
CA PRO A 694 6.68 -4.45 -29.02
C PRO A 694 6.74 -3.85 -30.43
N TYR A 695 7.94 -3.63 -31.00
CA TYR A 695 8.11 -3.13 -32.39
C TYR A 695 7.66 -4.22 -33.34
N THR A 696 8.15 -5.43 -33.14
CA THR A 696 7.79 -6.61 -33.93
C THR A 696 6.30 -6.91 -33.81
N GLY A 697 5.71 -6.75 -32.62
CA GLY A 697 4.27 -6.92 -32.41
C GLY A 697 3.43 -5.91 -33.20
N LEU A 698 3.82 -4.64 -33.17
CA LEU A 698 3.11 -3.59 -33.93
C LEU A 698 3.31 -3.74 -35.44
N GLU A 699 4.52 -4.07 -35.88
CA GLU A 699 4.82 -4.37 -37.28
C GLU A 699 3.94 -5.51 -37.79
N ARG A 700 3.87 -6.62 -37.05
CA ARG A 700 2.98 -7.76 -37.37
C ARG A 700 1.51 -7.35 -37.36
N LEU A 701 1.07 -6.56 -36.38
CA LEU A 701 -0.30 -6.07 -36.35
C LEU A 701 -0.64 -5.28 -37.61
N ILE A 702 0.23 -4.35 -38.01
CA ILE A 702 0.03 -3.55 -39.22
C ILE A 702 0.11 -4.45 -40.46
N ASP A 703 1.06 -5.39 -40.53
CA ASP A 703 1.19 -6.35 -41.64
C ASP A 703 -0.09 -7.19 -41.83
N GLU A 704 -0.70 -7.64 -40.74
CA GLU A 704 -1.84 -8.56 -40.74
C GLU A 704 -3.22 -7.88 -40.65
N THR A 705 -3.27 -6.54 -40.57
CA THR A 705 -4.50 -5.72 -40.58
C THR A 705 -4.45 -4.62 -41.64
N ASP A 706 -5.59 -3.97 -41.90
CA ASP A 706 -5.79 -3.04 -43.01
C ASP A 706 -6.39 -1.70 -42.58
N ALA A 707 -6.15 -1.28 -41.34
CA ALA A 707 -6.72 -0.03 -40.82
C ALA A 707 -6.25 1.21 -41.58
N LYS A 708 -7.17 2.18 -41.69
CA LYS A 708 -6.94 3.45 -42.38
C LYS A 708 -6.05 4.40 -41.57
N LEU A 709 -6.06 4.26 -40.25
CA LEU A 709 -5.24 5.03 -39.32
C LEU A 709 -4.82 4.17 -38.12
N TYR A 710 -3.53 4.15 -37.80
CA TYR A 710 -2.99 3.56 -36.59
C TYR A 710 -2.57 4.68 -35.64
N ILE A 711 -3.10 4.65 -34.41
CA ILE A 711 -2.67 5.53 -33.32
C ILE A 711 -1.86 4.67 -32.38
N VAL A 712 -0.58 5.01 -32.23
CA VAL A 712 0.35 4.27 -31.38
C VAL A 712 0.59 5.09 -30.14
N SER A 713 0.34 4.51 -28.97
CA SER A 713 0.56 5.16 -27.68
C SER A 713 1.08 4.11 -26.71
N LYS A 714 2.21 4.42 -26.06
CA LYS A 714 3.00 3.54 -25.18
C LYS A 714 3.94 2.58 -25.90
N PHE A 715 5.24 2.80 -25.66
CA PHE A 715 6.34 1.91 -26.05
C PHE A 715 7.43 1.96 -24.97
N TRP A 716 7.97 0.82 -24.58
CA TRP A 716 8.95 0.71 -23.49
C TRP A 716 10.24 1.46 -23.84
N ALA A 717 10.37 2.69 -23.32
CA ALA A 717 11.56 3.52 -23.50
C ALA A 717 11.94 4.12 -22.13
N ASN A 718 12.69 3.35 -21.34
CA ASN A 718 13.25 3.81 -20.05
C ASN A 718 14.45 4.77 -20.23
N THR A 719 14.81 5.12 -21.48
CA THR A 719 16.06 5.80 -21.81
C THR A 719 15.91 7.07 -22.66
N GLY A 720 14.73 7.40 -23.20
CA GLY A 720 14.52 8.63 -23.98
C GLY A 720 13.14 8.72 -24.66
N ASP A 721 12.81 9.89 -25.20
CA ASP A 721 11.59 10.14 -25.96
C ASP A 721 11.78 9.85 -27.46
N TYR A 722 11.31 8.69 -27.91
CA TYR A 722 11.48 8.22 -29.30
C TYR A 722 10.17 8.17 -30.09
N ARG A 723 9.15 8.91 -29.68
CA ARG A 723 7.80 8.85 -30.25
C ARG A 723 7.75 9.06 -31.74
N THR A 724 8.33 10.17 -32.17
CA THR A 724 8.29 10.60 -33.56
C THR A 724 9.19 9.74 -34.42
N GLU A 725 10.36 9.39 -33.90
CA GLU A 725 11.38 8.55 -34.50
C GLU A 725 10.84 7.15 -34.78
N PHE A 726 10.15 6.58 -33.79
CA PHE A 726 9.55 5.26 -33.87
C PHE A 726 8.48 5.19 -34.97
N VAL A 727 7.54 6.14 -34.99
CA VAL A 727 6.49 6.20 -36.01
C VAL A 727 7.06 6.48 -37.39
N ASN A 728 8.04 7.39 -37.50
CA ASN A 728 8.72 7.68 -38.76
C ASN A 728 9.42 6.43 -39.31
N LYS A 729 10.08 5.65 -38.45
CA LYS A 729 10.76 4.41 -38.81
C LYS A 729 9.80 3.34 -39.30
N LEU A 730 8.70 3.09 -38.58
CA LEU A 730 7.66 2.16 -39.04
C LEU A 730 7.10 2.57 -40.40
N THR A 731 6.75 3.85 -40.54
CA THR A 731 6.21 4.39 -41.79
C THR A 731 7.20 4.19 -42.94
N TYR A 732 8.48 4.43 -42.71
CA TYR A 732 9.56 4.20 -43.67
C TYR A 732 9.70 2.71 -44.06
N ASP A 733 9.68 1.80 -43.08
CA ASP A 733 9.82 0.36 -43.32
C ASP A 733 8.67 -0.20 -44.16
N PHE A 734 7.44 0.25 -43.92
CA PHE A 734 6.28 -0.11 -44.73
C PHE A 734 6.34 0.51 -46.13
N ALA A 735 6.77 1.77 -46.25
CA ALA A 735 6.96 2.42 -47.54
C ALA A 735 7.97 1.66 -48.42
N ASN A 736 9.07 1.16 -47.84
CA ASN A 736 10.06 0.33 -48.54
C ASN A 736 9.52 -1.04 -48.98
N ARG A 737 8.47 -1.55 -48.32
CA ARG A 737 7.72 -2.75 -48.75
C ARG A 737 6.66 -2.43 -49.81
N GLY A 738 6.61 -1.20 -50.30
CA GLY A 738 5.59 -0.73 -51.24
C GLY A 738 4.21 -0.53 -50.61
N ARG A 739 4.11 -0.46 -49.28
CA ARG A 739 2.85 -0.33 -48.56
C ARG A 739 2.77 1.04 -47.87
N LYS A 740 1.77 1.83 -48.25
CA LYS A 740 1.49 3.11 -47.57
C LYS A 740 0.60 2.87 -46.37
N VAL A 741 1.05 3.31 -45.19
CA VAL A 741 0.32 3.20 -43.92
C VAL A 741 0.28 4.58 -43.25
N ASN A 742 -0.85 4.90 -42.63
CA ASN A 742 -1.00 6.13 -41.85
C ASN A 742 -0.82 5.80 -40.37
N ILE A 743 0.33 6.15 -39.80
CA ILE A 743 0.66 5.89 -38.40
C ILE A 743 0.86 7.24 -37.72
N LEU A 744 0.21 7.44 -36.58
CA LEU A 744 0.27 8.66 -35.78
C LEU A 744 0.76 8.34 -34.36
N PRO A 745 1.75 9.06 -33.82
CA PRO A 745 2.07 8.96 -32.40
C PRO A 745 0.93 9.62 -31.62
N GLY A 746 0.25 8.83 -30.79
CA GLY A 746 -0.81 9.31 -29.90
C GLY A 746 -0.22 10.04 -28.71
N ASP A 747 -0.66 11.28 -28.51
CA ASP A 747 -0.36 12.10 -27.33
C ASP A 747 -1.54 13.03 -27.03
N VAL A 748 -1.51 13.64 -25.85
CA VAL A 748 -2.56 14.56 -25.38
C VAL A 748 -2.78 15.69 -26.39
N GLY A 749 -4.00 15.77 -26.92
CA GLY A 749 -4.40 16.80 -27.89
C GLY A 749 -4.41 16.32 -29.34
N CYS A 750 -4.02 15.08 -29.62
CA CYS A 750 -4.34 14.43 -30.88
C CYS A 750 -5.86 14.25 -31.00
N MET A 751 -6.47 14.92 -31.98
CA MET A 751 -7.91 14.83 -32.25
C MET A 751 -8.15 14.39 -33.70
N VAL A 752 -8.93 13.34 -33.87
CA VAL A 752 -9.28 12.73 -35.15
C VAL A 752 -10.77 12.90 -35.40
N ASN A 753 -11.14 13.49 -36.53
CA ASN A 753 -12.52 13.52 -37.00
C ASN A 753 -12.89 12.13 -37.51
N LEU A 754 -13.90 11.49 -36.94
CA LEU A 754 -14.26 10.12 -37.29
C LEU A 754 -15.01 10.02 -38.63
N THR A 755 -15.58 11.13 -39.13
CA THR A 755 -16.29 11.16 -40.43
C THR A 755 -15.34 10.93 -41.60
N ASP A 756 -14.18 11.58 -41.62
CA ASP A 756 -13.24 11.56 -42.75
C ASP A 756 -11.79 11.19 -42.36
N LEU A 757 -11.54 10.92 -41.08
CA LEU A 757 -10.22 10.62 -40.50
C LEU A 757 -9.20 11.75 -40.65
N SER A 758 -9.68 12.99 -40.83
CA SER A 758 -8.84 14.18 -40.75
C SER A 758 -8.36 14.44 -39.31
N ILE A 759 -7.20 15.08 -39.18
CA ILE A 759 -6.57 15.37 -37.89
C ILE A 759 -6.62 16.87 -37.63
N ARG A 760 -6.90 17.24 -36.38
CA ARG A 760 -6.95 18.64 -35.97
C ARG A 760 -5.54 19.24 -35.89
N CYS A 761 -5.34 20.38 -36.55
CA CYS A 761 -4.15 21.19 -36.39
C CYS A 761 -4.12 21.85 -34.99
N SER A 762 -3.04 21.67 -34.25
CA SER A 762 -2.83 22.24 -32.91
C SER A 762 -2.77 23.77 -32.90
N LYS A 763 -2.42 24.42 -34.02
CA LYS A 763 -2.32 25.89 -34.14
C LYS A 763 -3.64 26.54 -34.52
N CYS A 764 -4.20 26.17 -35.68
CA CYS A 764 -5.39 26.82 -36.23
C CYS A 764 -6.70 26.11 -35.87
N GLY A 765 -6.64 24.89 -35.31
CA GLY A 765 -7.81 24.10 -34.95
C GLY A 765 -8.57 23.48 -36.13
N ALA A 766 -8.13 23.70 -37.37
CA ALA A 766 -8.73 23.11 -38.56
C ALA A 766 -8.43 21.62 -38.66
N PHE A 767 -9.41 20.83 -39.08
CA PHE A 767 -9.22 19.43 -39.43
C PHE A 767 -8.74 19.33 -40.88
N VAL A 768 -7.61 18.63 -41.09
CA VAL A 768 -7.02 18.44 -42.43
C VAL A 768 -6.66 16.97 -42.65
N PRO A 769 -6.57 16.50 -43.92
CA PRO A 769 -6.18 15.13 -44.19
C PRO A 769 -4.86 14.74 -43.53
N PHE A 770 -4.70 13.48 -43.10
CA PHE A 770 -3.47 12.98 -42.48
C PHE A 770 -2.20 13.31 -43.30
N ALA A 771 -2.28 13.25 -44.63
CA ALA A 771 -1.16 13.57 -45.53
C ALA A 771 -0.69 15.03 -45.49
N GLU A 772 -1.44 15.92 -44.82
CA GLU A 772 -1.10 17.33 -44.62
C GLU A 772 -0.63 17.65 -43.21
N ILE A 773 -0.55 16.65 -42.33
CA ILE A 773 -0.13 16.80 -40.95
C ILE A 773 1.34 16.47 -40.81
N THR A 774 2.06 17.39 -40.17
CA THR A 774 3.40 17.15 -39.66
C THR A 774 3.33 17.12 -38.14
N VAL A 775 3.88 16.07 -37.55
CA VAL A 775 4.05 15.96 -36.09
C VAL A 775 5.43 16.49 -35.73
N THR A 776 5.50 17.50 -34.87
CA THR A 776 6.78 18.04 -34.42
C THR A 776 7.28 17.33 -33.18
N LYS A 777 8.60 17.26 -33.03
CA LYS A 777 9.22 16.88 -31.76
C LYS A 777 8.78 17.84 -30.65
N PRO A 778 8.66 17.35 -29.41
CA PRO A 778 8.36 18.23 -28.27
C PRO A 778 9.56 19.16 -27.96
N GLU A 779 9.29 20.28 -27.28
CA GLU A 779 10.35 21.23 -26.85
C GLU A 779 11.30 20.67 -25.78
N GLY A 780 11.00 19.49 -25.23
CA GLY A 780 11.86 18.70 -24.34
C GLY A 780 11.35 17.26 -24.24
N ASP A 781 12.19 16.35 -23.74
CA ASP A 781 11.85 14.93 -23.62
C ASP A 781 10.51 14.74 -22.91
N PHE A 782 9.62 13.94 -23.54
CA PHE A 782 8.27 13.62 -23.05
C PHE A 782 7.29 14.81 -22.96
N GLY A 783 7.60 15.97 -23.56
CA GLY A 783 6.69 17.11 -23.68
C GLY A 783 5.50 16.87 -24.64
N LYS A 784 4.60 17.85 -24.83
CA LYS A 784 3.46 17.66 -25.77
C LYS A 784 3.93 17.56 -27.21
N LEU A 785 3.41 16.57 -27.94
CA LEU A 785 3.42 16.60 -29.38
C LEU A 785 2.47 17.69 -29.91
N ALA A 786 2.85 18.30 -31.03
CA ALA A 786 1.99 19.19 -31.78
C ALA A 786 1.78 18.66 -33.20
N TYR A 787 0.56 18.80 -33.70
CA TYR A 787 0.10 18.31 -34.99
C TYR A 787 -0.18 19.53 -35.86
N PHE A 788 0.69 19.87 -36.80
CA PHE A 788 0.51 21.08 -37.60
C PHE A 788 0.14 20.74 -39.04
N CYS A 789 -0.85 21.46 -39.58
CA CYS A 789 -1.12 21.41 -41.01
C CYS A 789 -0.01 22.14 -41.79
N LYS A 790 0.14 21.82 -43.08
CA LYS A 790 1.10 22.48 -43.98
C LYS A 790 1.09 24.01 -43.90
N GLY A 791 -0.08 24.63 -43.81
CA GLY A 791 -0.21 26.09 -43.72
C GLY A 791 0.21 26.70 -42.38
N CYS A 792 0.30 25.91 -41.31
CA CYS A 792 0.69 26.35 -39.97
C CYS A 792 2.15 26.05 -39.61
N MET A 793 2.79 25.18 -40.38
CA MET A 793 4.22 24.82 -40.28
C MET A 793 5.16 25.94 -40.75
N GLY A 794 4.64 26.90 -41.52
CA GLY A 794 5.38 28.05 -42.03
C GLY A 794 5.70 29.11 -40.99
#